data_AF-C7DHE8-F1
#
_entry.id   AF-C7DHE8-F1
#
_cell.length_a   1.000
_cell.length_b   1.000
_cell.length_c   1.000
_cell.angle_alpha   90.00
_cell.angle_beta   90.00
_cell.angle_gamma   90.00
#
_symmetry.space_group_name_H-M   'P 1'
#
loop_
_entity.id
_entity.type
_entity.pdbx_description
1 polymer ?
#
loop_
_entity_poly.entity_id
_entity_poly.type
_entity_poly.pdbx_seq_one_letter_code
_entity_poly.pdbx_strand_id
1 'polypeptide(L)'
;MSKAFLAILLFISAISIAAASGTSNTPVTARSYLSTYISNSVISSSSFSNFTYSGNNYSLIKLPSGKYILMNDTNGFSLVLNDSSAYAILHPYLVNKYYPNATLVALLTSSMQSYRSQAQPPLADCLVETGLDVFTCTIANNCQSCLAVPNCGRRSGNPFSETGGVTGPFGEAIMNFSSHYNELNSSYNAYFSMLSRLNKSNIGGLLPALADEVANVSSVSRSLPQNPLFPLPSNFSVGLLASCSDYIPSQAPYYCVDFGYCEATSFNSTKLANIQTTLSSLSSLPLSNSSAKAFSDSAVSTADSYVQPVMIAEETAMFDAFLNYSTPIYNSTLANATYLSGRISNSSLDNSLAAFEAEFSNIKSSGIEQNITSANASFASALKNLSASYSKVEALYAPIKGEQFNNTVELLYDQLNYQVPPSSIASLSVQQQRINAEMQGQVNNSQLYRIKGMLDAVHSNITSSSPISLPAFVKTFDGGFVSSLLYGSSSTIPSKESAAPLYAALFSFLIGVILIAVFYMLTYGRLSRKKKIRHSKRVLRAWIYLIILLVILDLVYASVTFAVAASANSFMPLSSFASALKSSNTVVLAIAVPKANVSIGSTGIPNLTSNSISVFGRPTSLSSECADSVLSNLTAAHKLVISALVSNYSCAISDISGNLSGTACYNKMLASNDPMIIINQTSNSSSISYKGLYGTVLYASGEPAEGNSCYLSGIVKYSLQN
;
A
#
# COMPACT_ATOMS: atom_id res chain seq x y z
N MET A 1 57.44 41.67 28.85
CA MET A 1 57.47 40.41 28.07
C MET A 1 56.01 39.98 27.81
N SER A 2 55.19 40.56 26.94
CA SER A 2 55.32 41.11 25.57
C SER A 2 55.65 40.06 24.51
N LYS A 3 54.62 39.73 23.72
CA LYS A 3 54.61 39.06 22.39
C LYS A 3 55.03 37.59 22.28
N ALA A 4 55.78 37.01 23.21
CA ALA A 4 56.15 35.58 23.16
C ALA A 4 55.05 34.62 23.66
N PHE A 5 54.20 35.06 24.60
CA PHE A 5 53.17 34.19 25.21
C PHE A 5 51.89 34.07 24.36
N LEU A 6 51.59 35.08 23.54
CA LEU A 6 50.48 35.03 22.57
C LEU A 6 50.85 34.15 21.36
N ALA A 7 52.14 34.03 21.04
CA ALA A 7 52.63 33.18 19.95
C ALA A 7 52.53 31.68 20.25
N ILE A 8 52.58 31.27 21.53
CA ILE A 8 52.49 29.84 21.92
C ILE A 8 51.02 29.37 22.02
N LEU A 9 50.09 30.23 22.41
CA LEU A 9 48.65 29.95 22.33
C LEU A 9 48.10 30.01 20.89
N LEU A 10 48.73 30.82 20.02
CA LEU A 10 48.48 30.77 18.57
C LEU A 10 49.18 29.59 17.87
N PHE A 11 50.24 29.00 18.44
CA PHE A 11 50.89 27.81 17.85
C PHE A 11 50.13 26.50 18.12
N ILE A 12 49.30 26.42 19.16
CA ILE A 12 48.45 25.25 19.44
C ILE A 12 47.10 25.34 18.71
N SER A 13 46.69 26.53 18.28
CA SER A 13 45.58 26.73 17.34
C SER A 13 46.01 26.82 15.86
N ALA A 14 47.32 26.81 15.60
CA ALA A 14 47.92 26.80 14.26
C ALA A 14 48.83 25.58 14.00
N ILE A 15 48.48 24.41 14.56
CA ILE A 15 48.64 23.18 13.78
C ILE A 15 47.51 23.18 12.75
N SER A 16 47.65 24.09 11.77
CA SER A 16 47.33 23.80 10.39
C SER A 16 47.91 22.40 10.17
N ILE A 17 47.09 21.36 9.99
CA ILE A 17 46.55 21.08 8.66
C ILE A 17 47.48 21.77 7.67
N ALA A 18 48.64 21.16 7.40
CA ALA A 18 49.18 21.23 6.07
C ALA A 18 48.05 20.72 5.17
N ALA A 19 47.20 21.66 4.80
CA ALA A 19 46.56 21.67 3.52
C ALA A 19 47.73 21.57 2.55
N ALA A 20 48.11 20.34 2.23
CA ALA A 20 48.15 20.03 0.82
C ALA A 20 46.78 20.47 0.32
N SER A 21 46.72 21.68 -0.20
CA SER A 21 45.78 22.12 -1.21
C SER A 21 45.97 21.21 -2.44
N GLY A 22 45.73 19.92 -2.26
CA GLY A 22 45.12 19.12 -3.30
C GLY A 22 43.68 19.58 -3.29
N THR A 23 43.33 20.44 -4.24
CA THR A 23 41.98 20.42 -4.82
C THR A 23 41.46 18.99 -4.73
N SER A 24 40.43 18.76 -3.92
CA SER A 24 39.80 17.46 -3.83
C SER A 24 39.12 17.22 -5.17
N ASN A 25 39.90 16.72 -6.13
CA ASN A 25 39.41 16.02 -7.31
C ASN A 25 38.80 14.72 -6.79
N THR A 26 37.69 14.86 -6.06
CA THR A 26 36.70 13.81 -5.94
C THR A 26 36.24 13.57 -7.35
N PRO A 27 36.39 12.36 -7.90
CA PRO A 27 35.82 12.05 -9.20
C PRO A 27 34.34 12.45 -9.18
N VAL A 28 33.86 13.15 -10.21
CA VAL A 28 32.44 13.52 -10.37
C VAL A 28 31.51 12.31 -10.12
N THR A 29 32.01 11.12 -10.42
CA THR A 29 31.36 9.82 -10.23
C THR A 29 31.14 9.43 -8.76
N ALA A 30 32.03 9.79 -7.82
CA ALA A 30 31.84 9.51 -6.39
C ALA A 30 30.72 10.37 -5.78
N ARG A 31 30.64 11.66 -6.19
CA ARG A 31 29.54 12.55 -5.77
C ARG A 31 28.20 12.09 -6.34
N SER A 32 28.19 11.64 -7.60
CA SER A 32 26.99 11.07 -8.22
C SER A 32 26.50 9.84 -7.47
N TYR A 33 27.40 8.93 -7.07
CA TYR A 33 27.02 7.78 -6.25
C TYR A 33 26.47 8.21 -4.89
N LEU A 34 27.16 9.10 -4.16
CA LEU A 34 26.67 9.54 -2.85
C LEU A 34 25.33 10.29 -2.95
N SER A 35 25.06 10.97 -4.06
CA SER A 35 23.82 11.73 -4.25
C SER A 35 22.56 10.88 -4.30
N THR A 36 22.68 9.55 -4.45
CA THR A 36 21.54 8.64 -4.32
C THR A 36 21.12 8.44 -2.86
N TYR A 37 22.00 8.72 -1.90
CA TYR A 37 21.76 8.49 -0.46
C TYR A 37 21.81 9.78 0.38
N ILE A 38 22.63 10.74 -0.03
CA ILE A 38 22.96 11.95 0.74
C ILE A 38 22.63 13.17 -0.11
N SER A 39 22.08 14.21 0.50
CA SER A 39 21.76 15.45 -0.22
C SER A 39 23.02 16.12 -0.78
N ASN A 40 22.89 16.71 -1.97
CA ASN A 40 23.99 17.41 -2.64
C ASN A 40 24.57 18.57 -1.80
N SER A 41 23.75 19.22 -0.96
CA SER A 41 24.21 20.26 -0.04
C SER A 41 25.18 19.72 1.01
N VAL A 42 24.92 18.53 1.56
CA VAL A 42 25.80 17.86 2.53
C VAL A 42 27.06 17.34 1.84
N ILE A 43 26.95 16.74 0.65
CA ILE A 43 28.11 16.24 -0.11
C ILE A 43 29.06 17.38 -0.48
N SER A 44 28.54 18.50 -0.99
CA SER A 44 29.33 19.65 -1.45
C SER A 44 30.14 20.32 -0.33
N SER A 45 29.66 20.22 0.91
CA SER A 45 30.31 20.76 2.11
C SER A 45 31.13 19.71 2.88
N SER A 46 31.24 18.48 2.36
CA SER A 46 32.05 17.40 2.94
C SER A 46 33.49 17.45 2.45
N SER A 47 34.42 16.89 3.26
CA SER A 47 35.83 16.73 2.89
C SER A 47 36.20 15.25 2.77
N PHE A 48 37.14 14.94 1.87
CA PHE A 48 37.48 13.57 1.50
C PHE A 48 38.96 13.30 1.79
N SER A 49 39.24 12.15 2.40
CA SER A 49 40.61 11.64 2.60
C SER A 49 40.72 10.25 1.99
N ASN A 50 41.54 10.12 0.95
CA ASN A 50 41.68 8.86 0.23
C ASN A 50 42.91 8.10 0.71
N PHE A 51 42.80 6.79 0.85
CA PHE A 51 43.88 5.91 1.29
C PHE A 51 43.72 4.50 0.73
N THR A 52 44.81 3.74 0.75
CA THR A 52 44.82 2.33 0.30
C THR A 52 44.94 1.39 1.48
N TYR A 53 44.22 0.28 1.42
CA TYR A 53 44.33 -0.81 2.39
C TYR A 53 44.17 -2.15 1.67
N SER A 54 45.13 -3.07 1.85
CA SER A 54 45.13 -4.40 1.22
C SER A 54 44.91 -4.40 -0.30
N GLY A 55 45.49 -3.41 -1.01
CA GLY A 55 45.36 -3.26 -2.47
C GLY A 55 44.06 -2.58 -2.94
N ASN A 56 43.14 -2.27 -2.02
CA ASN A 56 41.88 -1.60 -2.28
C ASN A 56 41.98 -0.08 -1.99
N ASN A 57 41.27 0.73 -2.76
CA ASN A 57 41.14 2.19 -2.57
C ASN A 57 39.93 2.49 -1.68
N TYR A 58 40.10 3.36 -0.70
CA TYR A 58 39.02 3.82 0.19
C TYR A 58 39.02 5.34 0.31
N SER A 59 37.82 5.89 0.50
CA SER A 59 37.58 7.30 0.79
C SER A 59 36.94 7.43 2.17
N LEU A 60 37.60 8.15 3.08
CA LEU A 60 37.01 8.60 4.34
C LEU A 60 36.41 9.99 4.14
N ILE A 61 35.10 10.07 4.27
CA ILE A 61 34.32 11.28 4.03
C ILE A 61 33.98 11.90 5.38
N LYS A 62 34.41 13.13 5.62
CA LYS A 62 34.02 13.92 6.79
C LYS A 62 32.86 14.84 6.41
N LEU A 63 31.71 14.60 7.02
CA LEU A 63 30.50 15.39 6.84
C LEU A 63 30.60 16.74 7.56
N PRO A 64 29.75 17.72 7.21
CA PRO A 64 29.69 19.02 7.90
C PRO A 64 29.37 18.91 9.40
N SER A 65 28.65 17.85 9.78
CA SER A 65 28.35 17.52 11.18
C SER A 65 29.58 17.07 11.98
N GLY A 66 30.73 16.87 11.33
CA GLY A 66 31.94 16.32 11.93
C GLY A 66 31.96 14.79 12.01
N LYS A 67 30.87 14.11 11.64
CA LYS A 67 30.78 12.64 11.52
C LYS A 67 31.46 12.14 10.25
N TYR A 68 31.74 10.85 10.19
CA TYR A 68 32.48 10.24 9.09
C TYR A 68 31.68 9.14 8.41
N ILE A 69 31.99 8.90 7.14
CA ILE A 69 31.50 7.76 6.34
C ILE A 69 32.70 7.14 5.62
N LEU A 70 32.77 5.82 5.59
CA LEU A 70 33.78 5.08 4.86
C LEU A 70 33.19 4.52 3.56
N MET A 71 33.87 4.77 2.45
CA MET A 71 33.51 4.30 1.12
C MET A 71 34.67 3.51 0.51
N ASN A 72 34.35 2.41 -0.19
CA ASN A 72 35.27 1.63 -1.00
C ASN A 72 35.14 2.06 -2.46
N ASP A 73 36.28 2.33 -3.11
CA ASP A 73 36.39 2.88 -4.46
C ASP A 73 37.06 1.91 -5.45
N THR A 74 37.31 0.65 -5.05
CA THR A 74 38.29 -0.21 -5.72
C THR A 74 37.83 -0.74 -7.09
N ASN A 75 36.54 -0.89 -7.35
CA ASN A 75 36.00 -1.34 -8.63
C ASN A 75 34.54 -0.84 -8.77
N GLY A 76 34.36 0.47 -8.57
CA GLY A 76 33.05 1.08 -8.30
C GLY A 76 32.97 1.61 -6.88
N PHE A 77 31.85 2.24 -6.53
CA PHE A 77 31.64 2.89 -5.24
C PHE A 77 30.70 2.05 -4.38
N SER A 78 31.08 1.78 -3.13
CA SER A 78 30.19 1.19 -2.13
C SER A 78 30.46 1.74 -0.74
N LEU A 79 29.40 1.97 0.03
CA LEU A 79 29.54 2.32 1.45
C LEU A 79 29.91 1.09 2.27
N VAL A 80 30.84 1.24 3.21
CA VAL A 80 31.23 0.18 4.12
C VAL A 80 30.30 0.20 5.33
N LEU A 81 29.36 -0.75 5.35
CA LEU A 81 28.30 -0.83 6.38
C LEU A 81 28.54 -1.94 7.42
N ASN A 82 29.69 -2.62 7.38
CA ASN A 82 30.03 -3.67 8.34
C ASN A 82 31.09 -3.17 9.34
N ASP A 83 30.77 -3.21 10.63
CA ASP A 83 31.63 -2.72 11.71
C ASP A 83 33.01 -3.38 11.75
N SER A 84 33.07 -4.70 11.53
CA SER A 84 34.33 -5.45 11.59
C SER A 84 35.25 -5.09 10.43
N SER A 85 34.68 -5.00 9.22
CA SER A 85 35.39 -4.55 8.02
C SER A 85 35.84 -3.10 8.17
N ALA A 86 34.96 -2.20 8.62
CA ALA A 86 35.27 -0.80 8.83
C ALA A 86 36.43 -0.62 9.82
N TYR A 87 36.41 -1.34 10.95
CA TYR A 87 37.49 -1.31 11.93
C TYR A 87 38.82 -1.80 11.36
N ALA A 88 38.83 -2.94 10.66
CA ALA A 88 40.05 -3.49 10.06
C ALA A 88 40.71 -2.53 9.06
N ILE A 89 39.90 -1.76 8.32
CA ILE A 89 40.34 -0.77 7.34
C ILE A 89 40.79 0.53 8.04
N LEU A 90 39.97 1.05 8.96
CA LEU A 90 40.19 2.37 9.58
C LEU A 90 41.28 2.36 10.64
N HIS A 91 41.38 1.32 11.47
CA HIS A 91 42.35 1.29 12.56
C HIS A 91 43.81 1.55 12.10
N PRO A 92 44.39 0.82 11.12
CA PRO A 92 45.75 1.09 10.67
C PRO A 92 45.90 2.46 10.01
N TYR A 93 44.86 2.96 9.33
CA TYR A 93 44.87 4.30 8.74
C TYR A 93 44.86 5.40 9.81
N LEU A 94 44.00 5.29 10.83
CA LEU A 94 43.88 6.25 11.93
C LEU A 94 45.17 6.30 12.74
N VAL A 95 45.75 5.14 13.08
CA VAL A 95 47.05 5.06 13.74
C VAL A 95 48.12 5.75 12.90
N ASN A 96 48.19 5.48 11.60
CA ASN A 96 49.17 6.13 10.72
C ASN A 96 48.98 7.66 10.61
N LYS A 97 47.73 8.12 10.57
CA LYS A 97 47.36 9.54 10.40
C LYS A 97 47.62 10.37 11.64
N TYR A 98 47.34 9.82 12.82
CA TYR A 98 47.39 10.53 14.09
C TYR A 98 48.62 10.21 14.94
N TYR A 99 49.50 9.31 14.48
CA TYR A 99 50.74 9.00 15.19
C TYR A 99 51.58 10.27 15.41
N PRO A 100 52.07 10.54 16.64
CA PRO A 100 52.87 11.71 16.94
C PRO A 100 54.15 11.69 16.10
N ASN A 101 54.45 12.81 15.44
CA ASN A 101 55.68 12.92 14.66
C ASN A 101 56.92 12.93 15.57
N ALA A 102 58.10 12.70 14.98
CA ALA A 102 59.36 12.67 15.73
C ALA A 102 59.63 13.96 16.52
N THR A 103 59.21 15.11 15.97
CA THR A 103 59.34 16.42 16.63
C THR A 103 58.55 16.49 17.94
N LEU A 104 57.33 15.97 17.97
CA LEU A 104 56.48 15.96 19.16
C LEU A 104 57.06 15.01 20.23
N VAL A 105 57.56 13.85 19.83
CA VAL A 105 58.24 12.92 20.74
C VAL A 105 59.52 13.53 21.32
N ALA A 106 60.30 14.23 20.50
CA ALA A 106 61.48 14.97 20.94
C ALA A 106 61.13 16.12 21.89
N LEU A 107 60.02 16.82 21.65
CA LEU A 107 59.52 17.88 22.53
C LEU A 107 59.13 17.32 23.90
N LEU A 108 58.38 16.21 23.95
CA LEU A 108 58.03 15.53 25.20
C LEU A 108 59.27 15.10 25.99
N THR A 109 60.25 14.51 25.29
CA THR A 109 61.54 14.09 25.88
C THR A 109 62.28 15.28 26.49
N SER A 110 62.50 16.33 25.69
CA SER A 110 63.23 17.54 26.09
C SER A 110 62.53 18.30 27.23
N SER A 111 61.20 18.31 27.24
CA SER A 111 60.40 18.98 28.27
C SER A 111 60.53 18.29 29.62
N MET A 112 60.48 16.95 29.64
CA MET A 112 60.68 16.18 30.87
C MET A 112 62.14 16.23 31.35
N GLN A 113 63.11 16.17 30.44
CA GLN A 113 64.53 16.36 30.79
C GLN A 113 64.78 17.74 31.39
N SER A 114 64.18 18.77 30.81
CA SER A 114 64.30 20.14 31.32
C SER A 114 63.57 20.36 32.64
N TYR A 115 62.48 19.63 32.90
CA TYR A 115 61.82 19.60 34.21
C TYR A 115 62.73 18.94 35.26
N ARG A 116 63.29 17.76 34.94
CA ARG A 116 64.23 17.04 35.80
C ARG A 116 65.49 17.88 36.09
N SER A 117 66.11 18.47 35.07
CA SER A 117 67.37 19.21 35.21
C SER A 117 67.24 20.49 36.05
N GLN A 118 66.04 21.05 36.18
CA GLN A 118 65.79 22.22 37.04
C GLN A 118 65.78 21.84 38.52
N ALA A 119 65.23 20.68 38.86
CA ALA A 119 65.18 20.19 40.22
C ALA A 119 66.46 19.44 40.64
N GLN A 120 67.24 18.93 39.69
CA GLN A 120 68.36 18.04 39.97
C GLN A 120 69.48 18.64 40.83
N PRO A 121 69.97 19.89 40.65
CA PRO A 121 71.11 20.38 41.42
C PRO A 121 70.83 20.44 42.94
N PRO A 122 69.73 21.05 43.42
CA PRO A 122 69.39 21.04 44.85
C PRO A 122 69.17 19.63 45.42
N LEU A 123 68.58 18.72 44.63
CA LEU A 123 68.37 17.33 45.04
C LEU A 123 69.67 16.53 45.12
N ALA A 124 70.60 16.76 44.18
CA ALA A 124 71.91 16.10 44.15
C ALA A 124 72.77 16.55 45.34
N ASP A 125 72.78 17.84 45.65
CA ASP A 125 73.48 18.38 46.81
C ASP A 125 72.91 17.76 48.09
N CYS A 126 71.59 17.65 48.19
CA CYS A 126 70.94 17.03 49.34
C CYS A 126 71.29 15.54 49.53
N LEU A 127 71.49 14.78 48.44
CA LEU A 127 71.96 13.40 48.52
C LEU A 127 73.38 13.31 49.06
N VAL A 128 74.27 14.20 48.63
CA VAL A 128 75.67 14.26 49.10
C VAL A 128 75.73 14.67 50.57
N GLU A 129 74.99 15.72 50.96
CA GLU A 129 74.97 16.20 52.34
C GLU A 129 74.39 15.17 53.32
N THR A 130 73.54 14.26 52.86
CA THR A 130 72.95 13.18 53.68
C THR A 130 73.64 11.81 53.49
N GLY A 131 74.64 11.74 52.61
CA GLY A 131 75.36 10.51 52.22
C GLY A 131 74.51 9.47 51.49
N LEU A 132 73.32 9.86 51.04
CA LEU A 132 72.38 9.02 50.31
C LEU A 132 72.81 8.75 48.85
N ASP A 133 73.82 9.48 48.38
CA ASP A 133 74.47 9.25 47.09
C ASP A 133 75.30 7.96 47.07
N VAL A 134 75.82 7.51 48.22
CA VAL A 134 76.67 6.32 48.35
C VAL A 134 76.03 5.22 49.21
N PHE A 135 75.30 5.57 50.26
CA PHE A 135 74.73 4.63 51.22
C PHE A 135 73.22 4.82 51.40
N THR A 136 72.56 3.90 52.10
CA THR A 136 71.13 4.03 52.42
C THR A 136 70.90 4.50 53.86
N CYS A 137 69.75 5.11 54.11
CA CYS A 137 69.27 5.43 55.46
C CYS A 137 68.06 4.57 55.77
N THR A 138 68.17 3.71 56.79
CA THR A 138 67.09 2.86 57.30
C THR A 138 67.24 2.71 58.80
N ILE A 139 66.17 2.30 59.49
CA ILE A 139 66.23 1.91 60.90
C ILE A 139 67.24 0.77 61.11
N ALA A 140 67.27 -0.21 60.20
CA ALA A 140 68.10 -1.41 60.30
C ALA A 140 69.62 -1.13 60.19
N ASN A 141 70.02 -0.12 59.41
CA ASN A 141 71.43 0.28 59.27
C ASN A 141 71.78 1.54 60.08
N ASN A 142 70.91 1.94 61.01
CA ASN A 142 71.07 3.12 61.87
C ASN A 142 71.41 4.41 61.08
N CYS A 143 70.82 4.56 59.88
CA CYS A 143 71.13 5.61 58.93
C CYS A 143 72.62 5.87 58.69
N GLN A 144 73.32 4.80 58.32
CA GLN A 144 74.74 4.81 57.97
C GLN A 144 75.11 5.89 56.94
N SER A 145 74.21 6.24 56.00
CA SER A 145 74.45 7.32 55.03
C SER A 145 74.82 8.64 55.69
N CYS A 146 74.06 9.04 56.71
CA CYS A 146 74.31 10.26 57.45
C CYS A 146 75.57 10.16 58.32
N LEU A 147 75.79 9.01 58.95
CA LEU A 147 76.98 8.78 59.78
C LEU A 147 78.30 8.75 58.98
N ALA A 148 78.22 8.52 57.67
CA ALA A 148 79.37 8.49 56.76
C ALA A 148 79.81 9.88 56.28
N VAL A 149 78.95 10.90 56.40
CA VAL A 149 79.22 12.26 55.92
C VAL A 149 79.52 13.20 57.10
N PRO A 150 80.63 13.98 57.06
CA PRO A 150 81.04 14.85 58.17
C PRO A 150 79.98 15.85 58.64
N ASN A 151 79.23 16.44 57.71
CA ASN A 151 78.21 17.44 57.98
C ASN A 151 76.94 16.84 58.63
N CYS A 152 76.67 15.56 58.35
CA CYS A 152 75.45 14.89 58.81
C CYS A 152 75.66 14.15 60.14
N GLY A 153 76.83 13.55 60.38
CA GLY A 153 77.00 12.60 61.47
C GLY A 153 78.31 12.62 62.28
N ARG A 154 79.30 13.48 61.98
CA ARG A 154 80.66 13.37 62.59
C ARG A 154 81.32 14.64 63.15
N ARG A 155 80.65 15.79 63.23
CA ARG A 155 81.19 16.99 63.92
C ARG A 155 80.51 17.28 65.27
N SER A 156 81.18 18.03 66.14
CA SER A 156 80.58 18.62 67.34
C SER A 156 79.48 19.60 66.92
N GLY A 157 78.25 19.44 67.45
CA GLY A 157 77.04 20.10 66.90
C GLY A 157 76.29 19.22 65.88
N ASN A 158 76.16 17.91 66.13
CA ASN A 158 75.69 16.94 65.13
C ASN A 158 74.15 16.88 65.10
N PRO A 159 73.50 17.36 64.01
CA PRO A 159 72.05 17.40 63.91
C PRO A 159 71.41 16.01 64.00
N PHE A 160 72.05 14.96 63.47
CA PHE A 160 71.52 13.60 63.53
C PHE A 160 71.45 13.08 64.97
N SER A 161 72.50 13.23 65.79
CA SER A 161 72.46 12.77 67.19
C SER A 161 71.68 13.71 68.11
N GLU A 162 71.70 15.02 67.84
CA GLU A 162 71.04 16.04 68.67
C GLU A 162 69.52 16.02 68.53
N THR A 163 69.02 15.49 67.41
CA THR A 163 67.58 15.34 67.15
C THR A 163 67.05 13.94 67.43
N GLY A 164 67.83 13.06 68.10
CA GLY A 164 67.36 11.73 68.51
C GLY A 164 67.75 10.57 67.58
N GLY A 165 68.69 10.78 66.66
CA GLY A 165 69.27 9.72 65.82
C GLY A 165 68.31 9.21 64.75
N VAL A 166 68.40 7.91 64.45
CA VAL A 166 67.61 7.26 63.39
C VAL A 166 66.10 7.31 63.61
N THR A 167 65.65 7.36 64.87
CA THR A 167 64.23 7.50 65.25
C THR A 167 63.84 8.95 65.51
N GLY A 168 64.76 9.89 65.34
CA GLY A 168 64.50 11.31 65.46
C GLY A 168 63.89 11.89 64.19
N PRO A 169 63.26 13.08 64.25
CA PRO A 169 62.73 13.78 63.08
C PRO A 169 63.77 13.94 61.94
N PHE A 170 65.06 14.06 62.27
CA PHE A 170 66.17 14.11 61.31
C PHE A 170 66.39 12.80 60.56
N GLY A 171 66.48 11.67 61.28
CA GLY A 171 66.56 10.34 60.67
C GLY A 171 65.33 10.01 59.82
N GLU A 172 64.12 10.32 60.29
CA GLU A 172 62.87 10.08 59.56
C GLU A 172 62.77 10.90 58.26
N ALA A 173 63.17 12.17 58.27
CA ALA A 173 63.15 13.00 57.07
C ALA A 173 64.14 12.51 55.99
N ILE A 174 65.34 12.05 56.38
CA ILE A 174 66.31 11.47 55.45
C ILE A 174 65.76 10.18 54.84
N MET A 175 65.09 9.33 55.62
CA MET A 175 64.42 8.13 55.11
C MET A 175 63.29 8.48 54.13
N ASN A 176 62.44 9.45 54.47
CA ASN A 176 61.33 9.90 53.62
C ASN A 176 61.84 10.55 52.33
N PHE A 177 62.88 11.38 52.39
CA PHE A 177 63.52 11.96 51.22
C PHE A 177 64.13 10.88 50.32
N SER A 178 64.84 9.90 50.89
CA SER A 178 65.39 8.77 50.13
C SER A 178 64.30 7.98 49.40
N SER A 179 63.20 7.68 50.09
CA SER A 179 62.05 6.97 49.50
C SER A 179 61.44 7.76 48.33
N HIS A 180 61.07 9.01 48.55
CA HIS A 180 60.44 9.85 47.52
C HIS A 180 61.40 10.18 46.36
N TYR A 181 62.69 10.37 46.61
CA TYR A 181 63.69 10.58 45.57
C TYR A 181 63.83 9.35 44.67
N ASN A 182 63.88 8.16 45.27
CA ASN A 182 63.92 6.90 44.52
C ASN A 182 62.65 6.68 43.70
N GLU A 183 61.47 6.99 44.26
CA GLU A 183 60.19 6.92 43.55
C GLU A 183 60.13 7.91 42.37
N LEU A 184 60.60 9.14 42.57
CA LEU A 184 60.69 10.17 41.53
C LEU A 184 61.64 9.75 40.40
N ASN A 185 62.83 9.24 40.75
CA ASN A 185 63.81 8.78 39.77
C ASN A 185 63.31 7.53 39.02
N SER A 186 62.62 6.62 39.70
CA SER A 186 61.95 5.47 39.08
C SER A 186 60.89 5.93 38.07
N SER A 187 60.05 6.91 38.45
CA SER A 187 59.01 7.47 37.57
C SER A 187 59.62 8.16 36.33
N TYR A 188 60.73 8.89 36.48
CA TYR A 188 61.46 9.46 35.34
C TYR A 188 62.01 8.37 34.41
N ASN A 189 62.62 7.32 34.96
CA ASN A 189 63.19 6.23 34.16
C ASN A 189 62.08 5.45 33.44
N ALA A 190 60.95 5.20 34.11
CA ALA A 190 59.76 4.60 33.52
C ALA A 190 59.22 5.45 32.36
N TYR A 191 59.06 6.77 32.58
CA TYR A 191 58.64 7.71 31.54
C TYR A 191 59.54 7.67 30.30
N PHE A 192 60.86 7.82 30.45
CA PHE A 192 61.78 7.82 29.31
C PHE A 192 61.86 6.45 28.62
N SER A 193 61.77 5.35 29.39
CA SER A 193 61.72 3.99 28.84
C SER A 193 60.45 3.77 28.02
N MET A 194 59.28 4.19 28.51
CA MET A 194 58.02 4.08 27.76
C MET A 194 58.02 4.96 26.51
N LEU A 195 58.52 6.20 26.61
CA LEU A 195 58.54 7.15 25.50
C LEU A 195 59.48 6.69 24.38
N SER A 196 60.63 6.11 24.72
CA SER A 196 61.58 5.57 23.72
C SER A 196 61.08 4.30 23.02
N ARG A 197 60.17 3.55 23.65
CA ARG A 197 59.52 2.35 23.10
C ARG A 197 58.25 2.65 22.32
N LEU A 198 57.77 3.90 22.34
CA LEU A 198 56.56 4.32 21.67
C LEU A 198 56.68 4.11 20.15
N ASN A 199 55.76 3.33 19.59
CA ASN A 199 55.66 3.08 18.17
C ASN A 199 54.18 2.86 17.76
N LYS A 200 53.93 2.76 16.46
CA LYS A 200 52.57 2.61 15.91
C LYS A 200 51.83 1.38 16.42
N SER A 201 52.54 0.31 16.79
CA SER A 201 51.91 -0.95 17.24
C SER A 201 51.52 -0.95 18.72
N ASN A 202 52.12 -0.10 19.55
CA ASN A 202 51.92 -0.10 21.00
C ASN A 202 51.43 1.25 21.58
N ILE A 203 51.28 2.28 20.74
CA ILE A 203 50.87 3.63 21.16
C ILE A 203 49.57 3.64 21.97
N GLY A 204 48.58 2.85 21.58
CA GLY A 204 47.29 2.78 22.28
C GLY A 204 47.40 2.29 23.72
N GLY A 205 48.42 1.48 24.06
CA GLY A 205 48.67 0.99 25.41
C GLY A 205 49.71 1.81 26.19
N LEU A 206 50.74 2.33 25.50
CA LEU A 206 51.80 3.10 26.15
C LEU A 206 51.42 4.56 26.44
N LEU A 207 50.50 5.15 25.68
CA LEU A 207 50.12 6.54 25.88
C LEU A 207 49.40 6.81 27.21
N PRO A 208 48.43 5.97 27.67
CA PRO A 208 47.87 6.08 29.02
C PRO A 208 48.92 5.89 30.11
N ALA A 209 49.77 4.86 29.97
CA ALA A 209 50.84 4.59 30.93
C ALA A 209 51.83 5.77 31.05
N LEU A 210 52.15 6.45 29.94
CA LEU A 210 52.95 7.67 29.96
C LEU A 210 52.27 8.81 30.75
N ALA A 211 50.95 8.94 30.63
CA ALA A 211 50.20 9.95 31.38
C ALA A 211 50.16 9.63 32.88
N ASP A 212 50.07 8.35 33.24
CA ASP A 212 50.15 7.89 34.63
C ASP A 212 51.53 8.20 35.24
N GLU A 213 52.63 7.96 34.50
CA GLU A 213 53.97 8.32 34.98
C GLU A 213 54.16 9.83 35.16
N VAL A 214 53.55 10.66 34.30
CA VAL A 214 53.57 12.12 34.47
C VAL A 214 52.77 12.54 35.71
N ALA A 215 51.66 11.86 36.00
CA ALA A 215 50.89 12.07 37.22
C ALA A 215 51.68 11.64 38.48
N ASN A 216 52.40 10.52 38.42
CA ASN A 216 53.29 10.06 39.50
C ASN A 216 54.41 11.07 39.75
N VAL A 217 55.10 11.52 38.70
CA VAL A 217 56.09 12.61 38.79
C VAL A 217 55.47 13.84 39.43
N SER A 218 54.25 14.24 39.06
CA SER A 218 53.56 15.38 39.67
C SER A 218 53.23 15.17 41.15
N SER A 219 52.81 13.96 41.51
CA SER A 219 52.42 13.62 42.89
C SER A 219 53.65 13.63 43.79
N VAL A 220 54.68 12.88 43.39
CA VAL A 220 55.93 12.77 44.15
C VAL A 220 56.65 14.12 44.22
N SER A 221 56.64 14.93 43.17
CA SER A 221 57.25 16.27 43.21
C SER A 221 56.54 17.26 44.16
N ARG A 222 55.26 17.00 44.52
CA ARG A 222 54.52 17.78 45.52
C ARG A 222 54.74 17.26 46.94
N SER A 223 54.92 15.96 47.11
CA SER A 223 55.13 15.32 48.42
C SER A 223 56.60 15.20 48.82
N LEU A 224 57.53 15.35 47.87
CA LEU A 224 58.97 15.38 48.14
C LEU A 224 59.23 16.54 49.12
N PRO A 225 59.86 16.27 50.28
CA PRO A 225 60.12 17.29 51.27
C PRO A 225 60.80 18.50 50.63
N GLN A 226 60.09 19.64 50.57
CA GLN A 226 60.64 20.89 50.07
C GLN A 226 61.35 21.57 51.22
N ASN A 227 62.66 21.71 51.07
CA ASN A 227 63.59 22.31 52.03
C ASN A 227 62.95 23.38 52.97
N PRO A 228 63.23 23.33 54.29
CA PRO A 228 63.97 22.27 54.98
C PRO A 228 63.37 20.89 54.78
N LEU A 229 64.22 19.86 54.71
CA LEU A 229 63.83 18.43 54.75
C LEU A 229 62.80 18.18 55.88
N PHE A 230 62.79 19.05 56.88
CA PHE A 230 61.89 19.13 58.01
C PHE A 230 60.66 20.02 57.73
N PRO A 231 59.44 19.50 57.83
CA PRO A 231 58.29 20.36 58.03
C PRO A 231 58.46 21.12 59.35
N LEU A 232 58.27 22.43 59.33
CA LEU A 232 58.28 23.25 60.54
C LEU A 232 57.16 22.78 61.49
N PRO A 233 57.30 22.95 62.82
CA PRO A 233 56.23 22.63 63.76
C PRO A 233 54.91 23.28 63.34
N SER A 234 53.77 22.65 63.60
CA SER A 234 52.45 23.13 63.16
C SER A 234 52.08 24.54 63.66
N ASN A 235 52.78 25.04 64.68
CA ASN A 235 52.65 26.36 65.29
C ASN A 235 53.87 27.28 65.00
N PHE A 236 54.65 26.98 63.98
CA PHE A 236 55.85 27.75 63.65
C PHE A 236 55.53 29.18 63.22
N SER A 237 56.31 30.14 63.69
CA SER A 237 56.26 31.54 63.27
C SER A 237 57.68 32.02 62.94
N VAL A 238 57.81 32.99 62.04
CA VAL A 238 59.12 33.56 61.64
C VAL A 238 59.89 34.13 62.85
N GLY A 239 59.20 34.50 63.94
CA GLY A 239 59.83 34.92 65.19
C GLY A 239 60.60 33.82 65.93
N LEU A 240 60.27 32.54 65.71
CA LEU A 240 60.99 31.40 66.32
C LEU A 240 62.38 31.18 65.69
N LEU A 241 62.56 31.58 64.42
CA LEU A 241 63.88 31.59 63.76
C LEU A 241 64.81 32.64 64.36
N ALA A 242 64.27 33.78 64.79
CA ALA A 242 65.06 34.86 65.40
C ALA A 242 65.62 34.48 66.77
N SER A 243 64.94 33.60 67.52
CA SER A 243 65.43 33.05 68.80
C SER A 243 66.48 31.95 68.64
N CYS A 244 66.80 31.52 67.42
CA CYS A 244 67.77 30.44 67.21
C CYS A 244 69.21 30.83 67.62
N SER A 245 69.55 32.13 67.65
CA SER A 245 70.84 32.63 68.15
C SER A 245 71.00 32.48 69.67
N ASP A 246 69.90 32.28 70.39
CA ASP A 246 69.88 32.29 71.86
C ASP A 246 70.07 30.87 72.45
N TYR A 247 70.05 29.83 71.62
CA TYR A 247 70.24 28.44 72.04
C TYR A 247 71.70 28.00 71.94
N ILE A 248 72.15 27.23 72.94
CA ILE A 248 73.41 26.47 72.89
C ILE A 248 73.16 25.29 71.92
N PRO A 249 74.10 24.91 71.01
CA PRO A 249 73.86 23.92 69.95
C PRO A 249 73.17 22.62 70.43
N SER A 250 73.56 22.08 71.58
CA SER A 250 73.00 20.85 72.15
C SER A 250 71.61 20.97 72.78
N GLN A 251 71.00 22.16 72.80
CA GLN A 251 69.68 22.45 73.37
C GLN A 251 68.77 23.20 72.39
N ALA A 252 69.26 23.49 71.18
CA ALA A 252 68.50 24.18 70.15
C ALA A 252 67.38 23.26 69.61
N PRO A 253 66.17 23.79 69.38
CA PRO A 253 65.15 23.07 68.62
C PRO A 253 65.70 22.66 67.25
N TYR A 254 65.28 21.50 66.72
CA TYR A 254 65.80 20.98 65.44
C TYR A 254 65.75 22.02 64.29
N TYR A 255 64.68 22.84 64.24
CA TYR A 255 64.51 23.87 63.22
C TYR A 255 65.53 25.03 63.32
N CYS A 256 66.28 25.14 64.41
CA CYS A 256 67.37 26.11 64.60
C CYS A 256 68.74 25.57 64.20
N VAL A 257 68.89 24.25 64.12
CA VAL A 257 70.13 23.57 63.74
C VAL A 257 70.14 23.25 62.23
N ASP A 258 68.95 23.06 61.64
CA ASP A 258 68.80 22.43 60.31
C ASP A 258 68.28 23.35 59.19
N PHE A 259 68.11 24.66 59.45
CA PHE A 259 67.64 25.60 58.41
C PHE A 259 68.74 25.84 57.37
N GLY A 260 68.61 25.22 56.19
CA GLY A 260 69.57 25.35 55.07
C GLY A 260 70.47 24.13 54.84
N TYR A 261 70.17 22.97 55.44
CA TYR A 261 70.96 21.74 55.26
C TYR A 261 70.94 21.20 53.81
N CYS A 262 69.81 21.36 53.12
CA CYS A 262 69.70 21.16 51.67
C CYS A 262 69.34 22.50 51.01
N GLU A 263 69.55 22.65 49.70
CA GLU A 263 69.05 23.81 48.96
C GLU A 263 67.54 23.63 48.65
N ALA A 264 66.79 24.74 48.54
CA ALA A 264 65.38 24.67 48.16
C ALA A 264 65.21 24.18 46.72
N THR A 265 64.48 23.08 46.55
CA THR A 265 64.12 22.55 45.23
C THR A 265 62.86 23.26 44.72
N SER A 266 62.90 23.75 43.48
CA SER A 266 61.72 24.29 42.80
C SER A 266 61.33 23.43 41.59
N PHE A 267 60.10 22.91 41.62
CA PHE A 267 59.54 22.18 40.50
C PHE A 267 58.72 23.11 39.60
N ASN A 268 59.04 23.16 38.31
CA ASN A 268 58.30 23.97 37.35
C ASN A 268 56.99 23.28 36.93
N SER A 269 55.92 23.54 37.67
CA SER A 269 54.60 22.95 37.43
C SER A 269 54.02 23.28 36.03
N THR A 270 54.40 24.41 35.44
CA THR A 270 53.97 24.78 34.07
C THR A 270 54.52 23.83 33.02
N LYS A 271 55.79 23.39 33.14
CA LYS A 271 56.38 22.42 32.20
C LYS A 271 55.66 21.07 32.27
N LEU A 272 55.36 20.60 33.48
CA LEU A 272 54.65 19.35 33.69
C LEU A 272 53.20 19.42 33.20
N ALA A 273 52.52 20.54 33.43
CA ALA A 273 51.18 20.79 32.91
C ALA A 273 51.14 20.76 31.37
N ASN A 274 52.13 21.36 30.71
CA ASN A 274 52.22 21.33 29.24
C ASN A 274 52.42 19.91 28.69
N ILE A 275 53.25 19.09 29.35
CA ILE A 275 53.42 17.66 29.00
C ILE A 275 52.08 16.94 29.16
N GLN A 276 51.38 17.14 30.28
CA GLN A 276 50.09 16.51 30.55
C GLN A 276 49.04 16.91 29.51
N THR A 277 48.89 18.20 29.18
CA THR A 277 47.96 18.67 28.14
C THR A 277 48.24 18.05 26.78
N THR A 278 49.52 17.88 26.44
CA THR A 278 49.94 17.27 25.17
C THR A 278 49.55 15.78 25.13
N LEU A 279 49.80 15.04 26.21
CA LEU A 279 49.42 13.63 26.32
C LEU A 279 47.89 13.46 26.32
N SER A 280 47.16 14.30 27.05
CA SER A 280 45.69 14.30 27.04
C SER A 280 45.14 14.55 25.63
N SER A 281 45.73 15.49 24.89
CA SER A 281 45.35 15.78 23.50
C SER A 281 45.59 14.57 22.59
N LEU A 282 46.72 13.88 22.73
CA LEU A 282 46.99 12.64 21.99
C LEU A 282 46.03 11.52 22.38
N SER A 283 45.66 11.39 23.66
CA SER A 283 44.73 10.35 24.12
C SER A 283 43.29 10.56 23.64
N SER A 284 42.95 11.79 23.22
CA SER A 284 41.65 12.10 22.62
C SER A 284 41.54 11.68 21.15
N LEU A 285 42.65 11.29 20.52
CA LEU A 285 42.69 10.81 19.14
C LEU A 285 42.37 9.31 19.08
N PRO A 286 41.83 8.80 17.95
CA PRO A 286 41.46 7.39 17.80
C PRO A 286 42.69 6.49 17.54
N LEU A 287 43.59 6.43 18.52
CA LEU A 287 44.87 5.72 18.47
C LEU A 287 44.87 4.38 19.21
N SER A 288 43.89 4.16 20.10
CA SER A 288 43.72 2.89 20.82
C SER A 288 42.70 2.01 20.11
N ASN A 289 42.76 0.69 20.33
CA ASN A 289 41.79 -0.25 19.75
C ASN A 289 40.34 0.15 20.08
N SER A 290 40.06 0.55 21.33
CA SER A 290 38.72 0.95 21.77
C SER A 290 38.23 2.25 21.09
N SER A 291 39.09 3.27 21.01
CA SER A 291 38.74 4.55 20.39
C SER A 291 38.62 4.44 18.86
N ALA A 292 39.47 3.65 18.22
CA ALA A 292 39.37 3.35 16.79
C ALA A 292 38.14 2.49 16.45
N LYS A 293 37.76 1.55 17.32
CA LYS A 293 36.50 0.80 17.18
C LYS A 293 35.29 1.72 17.29
N ALA A 294 35.23 2.56 18.33
CA ALA A 294 34.17 3.55 18.48
C ALA A 294 34.06 4.51 17.29
N PHE A 295 35.20 4.95 16.73
CA PHE A 295 35.23 5.76 15.52
C PHE A 295 34.65 5.00 14.31
N SER A 296 35.03 3.73 14.15
CA SER A 296 34.57 2.89 13.03
C SER A 296 33.06 2.61 13.11
N ASP A 297 32.56 2.29 14.30
CA ASP A 297 31.14 2.03 14.54
C ASP A 297 30.31 3.29 14.33
N SER A 298 30.82 4.44 14.76
CA SER A 298 30.19 5.74 14.47
C SER A 298 30.15 6.02 12.97
N ALA A 299 31.17 5.62 12.21
CA ALA A 299 31.20 5.83 10.77
C ALA A 299 30.20 4.93 10.04
N VAL A 300 30.08 3.66 10.44
CA VAL A 300 29.08 2.71 9.92
C VAL A 300 27.67 3.18 10.24
N SER A 301 27.38 3.49 11.51
CA SER A 301 26.07 3.99 11.93
C SER A 301 25.66 5.27 11.19
N THR A 302 26.63 6.16 10.91
CA THR A 302 26.37 7.36 10.11
C THR A 302 26.03 6.99 8.66
N ALA A 303 26.76 6.06 8.04
CA ALA A 303 26.47 5.59 6.70
C ALA A 303 25.08 4.93 6.62
N ASP A 304 24.75 4.05 7.57
CA ASP A 304 23.45 3.38 7.66
C ASP A 304 22.29 4.38 7.77
N SER A 305 22.47 5.47 8.51
CA SER A 305 21.43 6.51 8.66
C SER A 305 21.04 7.20 7.35
N TYR A 306 21.90 7.17 6.34
CA TYR A 306 21.62 7.66 4.99
C TYR A 306 21.15 6.55 4.03
N VAL A 307 21.67 5.32 4.18
CA VAL A 307 21.34 4.21 3.29
C VAL A 307 19.96 3.63 3.58
N GLN A 308 19.62 3.40 4.86
CA GLN A 308 18.38 2.73 5.24
C GLN A 308 17.11 3.42 4.71
N PRO A 309 16.94 4.76 4.81
CA PRO A 309 15.73 5.40 4.32
C PRO A 309 15.52 5.21 2.81
N VAL A 310 16.60 5.18 2.02
CA VAL A 310 16.54 4.98 0.58
C VAL A 310 16.16 3.54 0.25
N MET A 311 16.77 2.57 0.92
CA MET A 311 16.40 1.16 0.76
C MET A 311 14.93 0.91 1.09
N ILE A 312 14.45 1.44 2.22
CA ILE A 312 13.05 1.33 2.63
C ILE A 312 12.13 1.94 1.57
N ALA A 313 12.48 3.11 1.01
CA ALA A 313 11.68 3.76 -0.02
C ALA A 313 11.62 2.93 -1.32
N GLU A 314 12.74 2.34 -1.75
CA GLU A 314 12.81 1.46 -2.92
C GLU A 314 11.98 0.18 -2.71
N GLU A 315 12.15 -0.49 -1.56
CA GLU A 315 11.38 -1.70 -1.22
C GLU A 315 9.88 -1.42 -1.09
N THR A 316 9.51 -0.25 -0.53
CA THR A 316 8.12 0.21 -0.47
C THR A 316 7.54 0.41 -1.88
N ALA A 317 8.27 1.10 -2.77
CA ALA A 317 7.81 1.30 -4.14
C ALA A 317 7.64 -0.02 -4.91
N MET A 318 8.55 -0.98 -4.70
CA MET A 318 8.42 -2.33 -5.28
C MET A 318 7.21 -3.09 -4.74
N PHE A 319 6.98 -3.03 -3.42
CA PHE A 319 5.84 -3.67 -2.78
C PHE A 319 4.50 -3.04 -3.21
N ASP A 320 4.43 -1.71 -3.29
CA ASP A 320 3.24 -1.00 -3.77
C ASP A 320 2.95 -1.33 -5.23
N ALA A 321 3.97 -1.38 -6.09
CA ALA A 321 3.82 -1.79 -7.48
C ALA A 321 3.28 -3.23 -7.60
N PHE A 322 3.81 -4.15 -6.78
CA PHE A 322 3.30 -5.51 -6.69
C PHE A 322 1.82 -5.53 -6.26
N LEU A 323 1.46 -4.85 -5.16
CA LEU A 323 0.09 -4.83 -4.64
C LEU A 323 -0.91 -4.20 -5.61
N ASN A 324 -0.52 -3.13 -6.30
CA ASN A 324 -1.37 -2.48 -7.30
C ASN A 324 -1.68 -3.42 -8.49
N TYR A 325 -0.72 -4.28 -8.86
CA TYR A 325 -0.93 -5.29 -9.89
C TYR A 325 -1.74 -6.49 -9.40
N SER A 326 -1.42 -7.03 -8.21
CA SER A 326 -1.98 -8.28 -7.71
C SER A 326 -3.38 -8.13 -7.11
N THR A 327 -3.70 -7.00 -6.48
CA THR A 327 -4.97 -6.81 -5.74
C THR A 327 -6.22 -6.94 -6.64
N PRO A 328 -6.29 -6.33 -7.84
CA PRO A 328 -7.44 -6.51 -8.72
C PRO A 328 -7.62 -7.96 -9.19
N ILE A 329 -6.52 -8.65 -9.48
CA ILE A 329 -6.52 -10.07 -9.88
C ILE A 329 -6.99 -10.95 -8.72
N TYR A 330 -6.49 -10.67 -7.51
CA TYR A 330 -6.93 -11.34 -6.29
C TYR A 330 -8.43 -11.18 -6.07
N ASN A 331 -8.95 -9.94 -6.05
CA ASN A 331 -10.35 -9.67 -5.76
C ASN A 331 -11.30 -10.30 -6.79
N SER A 332 -10.97 -10.22 -8.08
CA SER A 332 -11.78 -10.81 -9.15
C SER A 332 -11.77 -12.34 -9.12
N THR A 333 -10.60 -12.95 -8.91
CA THR A 333 -10.47 -14.41 -8.80
C THR A 333 -11.17 -14.95 -7.55
N LEU A 334 -11.01 -14.26 -6.42
CA LEU A 334 -11.67 -14.58 -5.15
C LEU A 334 -13.20 -14.54 -5.34
N ALA A 335 -13.75 -13.44 -5.86
CA ALA A 335 -15.20 -13.31 -6.04
C ALA A 335 -15.79 -14.42 -6.93
N ASN A 336 -15.12 -14.75 -8.04
CA ASN A 336 -15.55 -15.82 -8.95
C ASN A 336 -15.48 -17.21 -8.29
N ALA A 337 -14.38 -17.51 -7.60
CA ALA A 337 -14.19 -18.78 -6.93
C ALA A 337 -15.12 -18.97 -5.72
N THR A 338 -15.33 -17.93 -4.90
CA THR A 338 -16.28 -17.94 -3.78
C THR A 338 -17.72 -18.10 -4.28
N TYR A 339 -18.09 -17.43 -5.38
CA TYR A 339 -19.41 -17.63 -6.00
C TYR A 339 -19.61 -19.09 -6.39
N LEU A 340 -18.64 -19.68 -7.09
CA LEU A 340 -18.73 -21.06 -7.55
C LEU A 340 -18.71 -22.07 -6.40
N SER A 341 -17.87 -21.86 -5.38
CA SER A 341 -17.82 -22.66 -4.15
C SER A 341 -19.15 -22.60 -3.37
N GLY A 342 -19.80 -21.44 -3.34
CA GLY A 342 -21.14 -21.29 -2.76
C GLY A 342 -22.25 -22.04 -3.51
N ARG A 343 -22.02 -22.40 -4.79
CA ARG A 343 -22.95 -23.17 -5.62
C ARG A 343 -22.59 -24.64 -5.71
N ILE A 344 -21.31 -24.98 -5.64
CA ILE A 344 -20.82 -26.35 -5.78
C ILE A 344 -19.92 -26.73 -4.62
N SER A 345 -20.30 -27.78 -3.90
CA SER A 345 -19.43 -28.41 -2.91
C SER A 345 -18.30 -29.16 -3.62
N ASN A 346 -17.10 -28.58 -3.60
CA ASN A 346 -15.91 -29.16 -4.22
C ASN A 346 -14.66 -28.89 -3.35
N SER A 347 -14.19 -29.91 -2.65
CA SER A 347 -13.06 -29.78 -1.73
C SER A 347 -11.77 -29.30 -2.39
N SER A 348 -11.53 -29.62 -3.67
CA SER A 348 -10.35 -29.13 -4.40
C SER A 348 -10.41 -27.62 -4.64
N LEU A 349 -11.59 -27.10 -5.01
CA LEU A 349 -11.83 -25.67 -5.17
C LEU A 349 -11.69 -24.95 -3.83
N ASP A 350 -12.36 -25.45 -2.79
CA ASP A 350 -12.36 -24.85 -1.45
C ASP A 350 -10.95 -24.80 -0.86
N ASN A 351 -10.17 -25.89 -0.98
CA ASN A 351 -8.78 -25.92 -0.52
C ASN A 351 -7.88 -24.96 -1.31
N SER A 352 -8.07 -24.88 -2.64
CA SER A 352 -7.28 -23.96 -3.47
C SER A 352 -7.63 -22.49 -3.17
N LEU A 353 -8.89 -22.21 -2.85
CA LEU A 353 -9.38 -20.89 -2.47
C LEU A 353 -8.79 -20.45 -1.12
N ALA A 354 -8.88 -21.32 -0.10
CA ALA A 354 -8.30 -21.06 1.21
C ALA A 354 -6.78 -20.85 1.14
N ALA A 355 -6.06 -21.63 0.32
CA ALA A 355 -4.63 -21.45 0.09
C ALA A 355 -4.31 -20.11 -0.60
N PHE A 356 -5.12 -19.69 -1.57
CA PHE A 356 -4.95 -18.41 -2.26
C PHE A 356 -5.19 -17.21 -1.34
N GLU A 357 -6.24 -17.26 -0.50
CA GLU A 357 -6.50 -16.26 0.54
C GLU A 357 -5.37 -16.19 1.56
N ALA A 358 -4.90 -17.34 2.06
CA ALA A 358 -3.81 -17.42 3.03
C ALA A 358 -2.51 -16.85 2.47
N GLU A 359 -2.14 -17.18 1.23
CA GLU A 359 -0.93 -16.68 0.58
C GLU A 359 -0.98 -15.15 0.40
N PHE A 360 -2.11 -14.61 -0.08
CA PHE A 360 -2.24 -13.17 -0.25
C PHE A 360 -2.24 -12.40 1.08
N SER A 361 -2.84 -12.99 2.12
CA SER A 361 -2.81 -12.46 3.49
C SER A 361 -1.37 -12.46 4.05
N ASN A 362 -0.63 -13.55 3.85
CA ASN A 362 0.77 -13.66 4.25
C ASN A 362 1.62 -12.56 3.60
N ILE A 363 1.52 -12.40 2.28
CA ILE A 363 2.24 -11.36 1.52
C ILE A 363 1.90 -9.96 2.05
N LYS A 364 0.61 -9.67 2.33
CA LYS A 364 0.22 -8.38 2.94
C LYS A 364 0.82 -8.17 4.32
N SER A 365 0.87 -9.22 5.14
CA SER A 365 1.36 -9.14 6.51
C SER A 365 2.88 -8.99 6.61
N SER A 366 3.65 -9.59 5.69
CA SER A 366 5.11 -9.49 5.67
C SER A 366 5.61 -8.14 5.12
N GLY A 367 4.78 -7.39 4.39
CA GLY A 367 5.10 -6.02 3.97
C GLY A 367 6.37 -5.91 3.11
N ILE A 368 7.18 -4.88 3.37
CA ILE A 368 8.42 -4.60 2.64
C ILE A 368 9.58 -5.52 3.05
N GLU A 369 9.47 -6.23 4.18
CA GLU A 369 10.57 -7.06 4.71
C GLU A 369 10.75 -8.40 3.96
N GLN A 370 9.85 -8.71 3.03
CA GLN A 370 9.89 -9.94 2.26
C GLN A 370 10.62 -9.76 0.92
N ASN A 371 11.11 -10.88 0.37
CA ASN A 371 11.59 -10.89 -1.01
C ASN A 371 10.41 -10.84 -1.99
N ILE A 372 10.20 -9.68 -2.63
CA ILE A 372 9.10 -9.45 -3.59
C ILE A 372 9.14 -10.43 -4.78
N THR A 373 10.32 -10.87 -5.21
CA THR A 373 10.44 -11.84 -6.32
C THR A 373 9.87 -13.20 -5.91
N SER A 374 10.21 -13.65 -4.70
CA SER A 374 9.67 -14.90 -4.13
C SER A 374 8.17 -14.80 -3.87
N ALA A 375 7.71 -13.68 -3.29
CA ALA A 375 6.29 -13.43 -3.03
C ALA A 375 5.46 -13.46 -4.32
N ASN A 376 5.96 -12.85 -5.40
CA ASN A 376 5.30 -12.87 -6.70
C ASN A 376 5.20 -14.29 -7.29
N ALA A 377 6.25 -15.10 -7.15
CA ALA A 377 6.23 -16.49 -7.60
C ALA A 377 5.20 -17.34 -6.82
N SER A 378 5.12 -17.16 -5.49
CA SER A 378 4.13 -17.84 -4.65
C SER A 378 2.70 -17.42 -4.99
N PHE A 379 2.44 -16.12 -5.12
CA PHE A 379 1.14 -15.59 -5.54
C PHE A 379 0.71 -16.15 -6.91
N ALA A 380 1.60 -16.14 -7.90
CA ALA A 380 1.31 -16.67 -9.23
C ALA A 380 1.02 -18.18 -9.23
N SER A 381 1.72 -18.94 -8.39
CA SER A 381 1.48 -20.38 -8.19
C SER A 381 0.10 -20.63 -7.58
N ALA A 382 -0.24 -19.91 -6.50
CA ALA A 382 -1.54 -20.01 -5.84
C ALA A 382 -2.68 -19.61 -6.79
N LEU A 383 -2.51 -18.51 -7.55
CA LEU A 383 -3.44 -18.08 -8.59
C LEU A 383 -3.67 -19.18 -9.63
N LYS A 384 -2.58 -19.75 -10.18
CA LYS A 384 -2.66 -20.81 -11.20
C LYS A 384 -3.40 -22.05 -10.69
N ASN A 385 -3.14 -22.46 -9.45
CA ASN A 385 -3.81 -23.61 -8.84
C ASN A 385 -5.31 -23.34 -8.63
N LEU A 386 -5.67 -22.17 -8.12
CA LEU A 386 -7.07 -21.77 -7.97
C LEU A 386 -7.78 -21.68 -9.33
N SER A 387 -7.17 -21.04 -10.32
CA SER A 387 -7.74 -20.96 -11.68
C SER A 387 -7.94 -22.34 -12.30
N ALA A 388 -7.01 -23.29 -12.11
CA ALA A 388 -7.15 -24.65 -12.62
C ALA A 388 -8.31 -25.41 -11.94
N SER A 389 -8.47 -25.28 -10.63
CA SER A 389 -9.60 -25.85 -9.89
C SER A 389 -10.92 -25.20 -10.30
N TYR A 390 -10.96 -23.87 -10.39
CA TYR A 390 -12.11 -23.10 -10.84
C TYR A 390 -12.57 -23.52 -12.24
N SER A 391 -11.68 -23.53 -13.24
CA SER A 391 -12.04 -23.90 -14.61
C SER A 391 -12.59 -25.32 -14.73
N LYS A 392 -12.08 -26.28 -13.93
CA LYS A 392 -12.62 -27.66 -13.92
C LYS A 392 -14.04 -27.72 -13.37
N VAL A 393 -14.34 -26.99 -12.30
CA VAL A 393 -15.67 -26.97 -11.70
C VAL A 393 -16.65 -26.17 -12.56
N GLU A 394 -16.20 -25.03 -13.10
CA GLU A 394 -17.02 -24.17 -13.97
C GLU A 394 -17.41 -24.90 -15.27
N ALA A 395 -16.50 -25.70 -15.84
CA ALA A 395 -16.79 -26.51 -17.03
C ALA A 395 -17.92 -27.54 -16.80
N LEU A 396 -18.15 -27.97 -15.55
CA LEU A 396 -19.27 -28.83 -15.20
C LEU A 396 -20.55 -28.03 -14.92
N TYR A 397 -20.42 -26.88 -14.26
CA TYR A 397 -21.56 -26.08 -13.81
C TYR A 397 -22.22 -25.28 -14.93
N ALA A 398 -21.41 -24.56 -15.73
CA ALA A 398 -21.91 -23.58 -16.70
C ALA A 398 -22.87 -24.17 -17.74
N PRO A 399 -22.61 -25.37 -18.33
CA PRO A 399 -23.55 -25.98 -19.26
C PRO A 399 -24.89 -26.31 -18.61
N ILE A 400 -24.87 -26.86 -17.39
CA ILE A 400 -26.08 -27.25 -16.64
C ILE A 400 -26.91 -26.00 -16.30
N LYS A 401 -26.25 -24.93 -15.83
CA LYS A 401 -26.92 -23.65 -15.56
C LYS A 401 -27.51 -23.02 -16.84
N GLY A 402 -26.80 -23.11 -17.96
CA GLY A 402 -27.29 -22.62 -19.26
C GLY A 402 -28.52 -23.39 -19.73
N GLU A 403 -28.52 -24.71 -19.62
CA GLU A 403 -29.66 -25.56 -19.99
C GLU A 403 -30.85 -25.37 -19.05
N GLN A 404 -30.61 -25.24 -17.74
CA GLN A 404 -31.62 -24.85 -16.77
C GLN A 404 -32.32 -23.55 -17.16
N PHE A 405 -31.54 -22.54 -17.55
CA PHE A 405 -32.08 -21.27 -18.02
C PHE A 405 -32.92 -21.45 -19.30
N ASN A 406 -32.39 -22.16 -20.30
CA ASN A 406 -33.10 -22.40 -21.57
C ASN A 406 -34.42 -23.17 -21.37
N ASN A 407 -34.41 -24.27 -20.61
CA ASN A 407 -35.62 -25.03 -20.30
C ASN A 407 -36.66 -24.19 -19.56
N THR A 408 -36.21 -23.33 -18.63
CA THR A 408 -37.11 -22.39 -17.94
C THR A 408 -37.71 -21.38 -18.92
N VAL A 409 -36.92 -20.85 -19.85
CA VAL A 409 -37.40 -19.93 -20.89
C VAL A 409 -38.41 -20.61 -21.83
N GLU A 410 -38.13 -21.83 -22.30
CA GLU A 410 -39.02 -22.60 -23.17
C GLU A 410 -40.35 -22.93 -22.47
N LEU A 411 -40.30 -23.40 -21.22
CA LEU A 411 -41.51 -23.68 -20.44
C LEU A 411 -42.32 -22.41 -20.15
N LEU A 412 -41.67 -21.30 -19.80
CA LEU A 412 -42.35 -20.01 -19.63
C LEU A 412 -43.01 -19.55 -20.93
N TYR A 413 -42.31 -19.70 -22.06
CA TYR A 413 -42.87 -19.38 -23.38
C TYR A 413 -44.14 -20.19 -23.66
N ASP A 414 -44.10 -21.50 -23.42
CA ASP A 414 -45.24 -22.40 -23.62
C ASP A 414 -46.39 -22.11 -22.64
N GLN A 415 -46.11 -21.88 -21.36
CA GLN A 415 -47.13 -21.49 -20.37
C GLN A 415 -47.87 -20.23 -20.77
N LEU A 416 -47.14 -19.23 -21.28
CA LEU A 416 -47.72 -17.94 -21.72
C LEU A 416 -48.57 -18.06 -23.00
N ASN A 417 -48.59 -19.22 -23.66
CA ASN A 417 -49.50 -19.51 -24.79
C ASN A 417 -50.89 -20.01 -24.36
N TYR A 418 -51.13 -20.30 -23.08
CA TYR A 418 -52.42 -20.83 -22.60
C TYR A 418 -53.06 -19.98 -21.51
N GLN A 419 -54.37 -19.81 -21.57
CA GLN A 419 -55.14 -19.16 -20.49
C GLN A 419 -55.18 -20.03 -19.24
N VAL A 420 -55.27 -21.34 -19.44
CA VAL A 420 -55.11 -22.37 -18.42
C VAL A 420 -54.12 -23.40 -18.98
N PRO A 421 -52.88 -23.46 -18.45
CA PRO A 421 -51.88 -24.40 -18.94
C PRO A 421 -52.37 -25.87 -18.85
N PRO A 422 -52.15 -26.69 -19.89
CA PRO A 422 -52.36 -28.13 -19.83
C PRO A 422 -51.63 -28.78 -18.65
N SER A 423 -52.18 -29.87 -18.11
CA SER A 423 -51.58 -30.59 -16.97
C SER A 423 -50.17 -31.12 -17.27
N SER A 424 -49.85 -31.44 -18.53
CA SER A 424 -48.51 -31.84 -18.97
C SER A 424 -47.50 -30.70 -18.77
N ILE A 425 -47.78 -29.49 -19.29
CA ILE A 425 -46.93 -28.31 -19.14
C ILE A 425 -46.82 -27.91 -17.66
N ALA A 426 -47.93 -27.93 -16.93
CA ALA A 426 -47.94 -27.63 -15.50
C ALA A 426 -47.04 -28.60 -14.70
N SER A 427 -47.08 -29.90 -15.00
CA SER A 427 -46.24 -30.90 -14.32
C SER A 427 -44.75 -30.74 -14.65
N LEU A 428 -44.38 -30.47 -15.91
CA LEU A 428 -43.00 -30.15 -16.30
C LEU A 428 -42.50 -28.88 -15.63
N SER A 429 -43.36 -27.87 -15.48
CA SER A 429 -43.01 -26.61 -14.82
C SER A 429 -42.74 -26.78 -13.33
N VAL A 430 -43.51 -27.64 -12.65
CA VAL A 430 -43.24 -28.01 -11.25
C VAL A 430 -41.91 -28.77 -11.14
N GLN A 431 -41.60 -29.66 -12.09
CA GLN A 431 -40.30 -30.33 -12.13
C GLN A 431 -39.15 -29.34 -12.34
N GLN A 432 -39.27 -28.42 -13.29
CA GLN A 432 -38.27 -27.38 -13.54
C GLN A 432 -38.10 -26.45 -12.33
N GLN A 433 -39.19 -26.10 -11.63
CA GLN A 433 -39.10 -25.29 -10.41
C GLN A 433 -38.32 -26.01 -9.30
N ARG A 434 -38.48 -27.32 -9.16
CA ARG A 434 -37.67 -28.13 -8.23
C ARG A 434 -36.20 -28.13 -8.62
N ILE A 435 -35.89 -28.29 -9.92
CA ILE A 435 -34.51 -28.18 -10.42
C ILE A 435 -33.93 -26.80 -10.10
N ASN A 436 -34.70 -25.74 -10.35
CA ASN A 436 -34.28 -24.37 -10.05
C ASN A 436 -33.99 -24.17 -8.55
N ALA A 437 -34.83 -24.73 -7.68
CA ALA A 437 -34.61 -24.69 -6.24
C ALA A 437 -33.37 -25.50 -5.81
N GLU A 438 -33.13 -26.69 -6.40
CA GLU A 438 -31.91 -27.47 -6.13
C GLU A 438 -30.65 -26.72 -6.57
N MET A 439 -30.67 -26.08 -7.74
CA MET A 439 -29.55 -25.29 -8.28
C MET A 439 -29.31 -23.96 -7.54
N GLN A 440 -30.29 -23.48 -6.77
CA GLN A 440 -30.11 -22.33 -5.87
C GLN A 440 -29.35 -22.71 -4.59
N GLY A 441 -29.36 -23.99 -4.18
CA GLY A 441 -28.56 -24.49 -3.08
C GLY A 441 -27.12 -24.81 -3.50
N GLN A 442 -26.32 -25.27 -2.53
CA GLN A 442 -25.00 -25.83 -2.81
C GLN A 442 -25.17 -27.30 -3.23
N VAL A 443 -24.72 -27.65 -4.43
CA VAL A 443 -24.83 -28.99 -5.00
C VAL A 443 -23.46 -29.65 -5.15
N ASN A 444 -23.37 -30.98 -5.06
CA ASN A 444 -22.13 -31.70 -5.35
C ASN A 444 -22.10 -32.23 -6.80
N ASN A 445 -20.95 -32.74 -7.25
CA ASN A 445 -20.79 -33.26 -8.60
C ASN A 445 -21.81 -34.37 -8.96
N SER A 446 -22.15 -35.26 -8.03
CA SER A 446 -23.12 -36.33 -8.29
C SER A 446 -24.55 -35.79 -8.45
N GLN A 447 -24.90 -34.77 -7.69
CA GLN A 447 -26.18 -34.07 -7.81
C GLN A 447 -26.25 -33.28 -9.12
N LEU A 448 -25.15 -32.67 -9.58
CA LEU A 448 -25.08 -32.01 -10.89
C LEU A 448 -25.37 -32.98 -12.04
N TYR A 449 -24.78 -34.17 -12.05
CA TYR A 449 -25.07 -35.18 -13.09
C TYR A 449 -26.54 -35.63 -13.04
N ARG A 450 -27.12 -35.78 -11.85
CA ARG A 450 -28.54 -36.09 -11.69
C ARG A 450 -29.43 -34.95 -12.23
N ILE A 451 -29.11 -33.71 -11.88
CA ILE A 451 -29.83 -32.51 -12.34
C ILE A 451 -29.74 -32.40 -13.86
N LYS A 452 -28.58 -32.65 -14.47
CA LYS A 452 -28.41 -32.70 -15.93
C LYS A 452 -29.38 -33.71 -16.57
N GLY A 453 -29.45 -34.93 -16.05
CA GLY A 453 -30.40 -35.93 -16.56
C GLY A 453 -31.87 -35.54 -16.39
N MET A 454 -32.20 -34.82 -15.30
CA MET A 454 -33.55 -34.26 -15.12
C MET A 454 -33.84 -33.11 -16.10
N LEU A 455 -32.86 -32.26 -16.40
CA LEU A 455 -32.98 -31.20 -17.39
C LEU A 455 -33.16 -31.77 -18.80
N ASP A 456 -32.39 -32.79 -19.19
CA ASP A 456 -32.57 -33.49 -20.48
C ASP A 456 -33.98 -34.09 -20.59
N ALA A 457 -34.47 -34.70 -19.51
CA ALA A 457 -35.81 -35.27 -19.45
C ALA A 457 -36.90 -34.20 -19.58
N VAL A 458 -36.73 -33.04 -18.94
CA VAL A 458 -37.65 -31.91 -19.11
C VAL A 458 -37.62 -31.44 -20.55
N HIS A 459 -36.44 -31.15 -21.10
CA HIS A 459 -36.28 -30.63 -22.47
C HIS A 459 -36.91 -31.57 -23.52
N SER A 460 -36.66 -32.88 -23.44
CA SER A 460 -37.21 -33.87 -24.38
C SER A 460 -38.74 -34.00 -24.36
N ASN A 461 -39.38 -33.61 -23.25
CA ASN A 461 -40.83 -33.67 -23.07
C ASN A 461 -41.53 -32.31 -23.32
N ILE A 462 -40.78 -31.24 -23.58
CA ILE A 462 -41.35 -29.97 -24.05
C ILE A 462 -41.84 -30.17 -25.47
N THR A 463 -43.16 -30.37 -25.64
CA THR A 463 -43.78 -30.44 -26.96
C THR A 463 -44.22 -29.04 -27.37
N SER A 464 -43.46 -28.39 -28.25
CA SER A 464 -43.81 -27.08 -28.80
C SER A 464 -44.99 -27.21 -29.79
N SER A 465 -46.22 -27.24 -29.27
CA SER A 465 -47.43 -27.08 -30.09
C SER A 465 -48.03 -25.71 -29.83
N SER A 466 -47.71 -24.73 -30.66
CA SER A 466 -48.41 -23.44 -30.63
C SER A 466 -49.84 -23.67 -31.10
N PRO A 467 -50.88 -23.41 -30.27
CA PRO A 467 -52.25 -23.47 -30.75
C PRO A 467 -52.44 -22.46 -31.88
N ILE A 468 -53.15 -22.85 -32.94
CA ILE A 468 -53.60 -21.91 -33.98
C ILE A 468 -54.53 -20.90 -33.30
N SER A 469 -54.01 -19.70 -33.07
CA SER A 469 -54.71 -18.61 -32.40
C SER A 469 -55.64 -17.91 -33.39
N LEU A 470 -56.93 -18.27 -33.38
CA LEU A 470 -57.99 -17.49 -34.06
C LEU A 470 -57.90 -15.98 -33.72
N PRO A 471 -57.59 -15.57 -32.47
CA PRO A 471 -57.32 -14.17 -32.12
C PRO A 471 -56.15 -13.52 -32.89
N ALA A 472 -55.07 -14.25 -33.17
CA ALA A 472 -53.95 -13.76 -33.97
C ALA A 472 -54.34 -13.56 -35.44
N PHE A 473 -55.18 -14.44 -35.97
CA PHE A 473 -55.75 -14.28 -37.31
C PHE A 473 -56.60 -13.01 -37.40
N VAL A 474 -57.54 -12.80 -36.47
CA VAL A 474 -58.40 -11.59 -36.44
C VAL A 474 -57.55 -10.32 -36.31
N LYS A 475 -56.52 -10.31 -35.45
CA LYS A 475 -55.59 -9.17 -35.34
C LYS A 475 -54.90 -8.83 -36.66
N THR A 476 -54.49 -9.83 -37.43
CA THR A 476 -53.76 -9.61 -38.69
C THR A 476 -54.63 -8.89 -39.73
N PHE A 477 -55.94 -9.15 -39.73
CA PHE A 477 -56.89 -8.53 -40.67
C PHE A 477 -57.48 -7.21 -40.16
N ASP A 478 -57.83 -7.12 -38.87
CA ASP A 478 -58.58 -5.99 -38.32
C ASP A 478 -57.70 -4.96 -37.61
N GLY A 479 -56.47 -5.35 -37.23
CA GLY A 479 -55.59 -4.57 -36.35
C GLY A 479 -55.28 -3.17 -36.86
N GLY A 480 -54.95 -3.03 -38.16
CA GLY A 480 -54.63 -1.73 -38.76
C GLY A 480 -55.85 -0.80 -38.89
N PHE A 481 -57.05 -1.34 -39.07
CA PHE A 481 -58.29 -0.56 -39.13
C PHE A 481 -58.69 -0.09 -37.73
N VAL A 482 -58.65 -0.99 -36.74
CA VAL A 482 -59.02 -0.69 -35.36
C VAL A 482 -58.03 0.26 -34.71
N SER A 483 -56.72 0.09 -34.93
CA SER A 483 -55.69 1.01 -34.40
C SER A 483 -55.86 2.43 -34.95
N SER A 484 -56.18 2.57 -36.25
CA SER A 484 -56.40 3.85 -36.91
C SER A 484 -57.64 4.59 -36.37
N LEU A 485 -58.74 3.87 -36.12
CA LEU A 485 -59.96 4.45 -35.53
C LEU A 485 -59.76 4.84 -34.06
N LEU A 486 -59.04 4.03 -33.30
CA LEU A 486 -58.77 4.31 -31.88
C LEU A 486 -57.77 5.47 -31.69
N TYR A 487 -56.87 5.71 -32.65
CA TYR A 487 -55.98 6.86 -32.65
C TYR A 487 -56.75 8.19 -32.77
N GLY A 488 -57.78 8.23 -33.62
CA GLY A 488 -58.63 9.41 -33.83
C GLY A 488 -59.60 9.73 -32.68
N SER A 489 -59.79 8.80 -31.73
CA SER A 489 -60.67 9.00 -30.57
C SER A 489 -59.99 9.77 -29.44
N SER A 490 -60.68 10.76 -28.87
CA SER A 490 -60.25 11.49 -27.66
C SER A 490 -60.59 10.75 -26.34
N SER A 491 -61.08 9.52 -26.42
CA SER A 491 -61.52 8.75 -25.25
C SER A 491 -60.34 8.23 -24.40
N THR A 492 -60.61 7.86 -23.14
CA THR A 492 -59.57 7.31 -22.24
C THR A 492 -59.08 5.95 -22.71
N ILE A 493 -57.84 5.56 -22.40
CA ILE A 493 -57.26 4.28 -22.84
C ILE A 493 -58.12 3.06 -22.44
N PRO A 494 -58.64 2.95 -21.20
CA PRO A 494 -59.53 1.84 -20.84
C PRO A 494 -60.82 1.80 -21.69
N SER A 495 -61.33 2.98 -22.11
CA SER A 495 -62.49 3.06 -22.99
C SER A 495 -62.16 2.71 -24.46
N LYS A 496 -60.90 2.93 -24.88
CA LYS A 496 -60.41 2.50 -26.21
C LYS A 496 -60.25 0.98 -26.25
N GLU A 497 -59.70 0.39 -25.19
CA GLU A 497 -59.54 -1.05 -25.04
C GLU A 497 -60.90 -1.76 -25.02
N SER A 498 -61.90 -1.22 -24.30
CA SER A 498 -63.24 -1.82 -24.26
C SER A 498 -64.04 -1.66 -25.57
N ALA A 499 -63.75 -0.64 -26.38
CA ALA A 499 -64.42 -0.39 -27.66
C ALA A 499 -63.83 -1.16 -28.85
N ALA A 500 -62.59 -1.65 -28.74
CA ALA A 500 -61.89 -2.35 -29.82
C ALA A 500 -62.65 -3.55 -30.43
N PRO A 501 -63.33 -4.43 -29.64
CA PRO A 501 -64.09 -5.54 -30.20
C PRO A 501 -65.30 -5.08 -31.01
N LEU A 502 -65.89 -3.94 -30.63
CA LEU A 502 -67.03 -3.35 -31.30
C LEU A 502 -66.62 -2.79 -32.68
N TYR A 503 -65.42 -2.20 -32.78
CA TYR A 503 -64.88 -1.74 -34.05
C TYR A 503 -64.51 -2.88 -35.01
N ALA A 504 -63.99 -4.01 -34.50
CA ALA A 504 -63.74 -5.20 -35.31
C ALA A 504 -65.04 -5.81 -35.85
N ALA A 505 -66.07 -5.91 -35.01
CA ALA A 505 -67.39 -6.37 -35.42
C ALA A 505 -68.03 -5.46 -36.48
N LEU A 506 -67.90 -4.13 -36.31
CA LEU A 506 -68.35 -3.14 -37.28
C LEU A 506 -67.64 -3.29 -38.62
N PHE A 507 -66.32 -3.51 -38.61
CA PHE A 507 -65.54 -3.72 -39.83
C PHE A 507 -65.96 -4.99 -40.57
N SER A 508 -66.11 -6.10 -39.84
CA SER A 508 -66.62 -7.37 -40.40
C SER A 508 -68.02 -7.19 -41.02
N PHE A 509 -68.92 -6.49 -40.35
CA PHE A 509 -70.25 -6.16 -40.87
C PHE A 509 -70.19 -5.27 -42.12
N LEU A 510 -69.31 -4.27 -42.15
CA LEU A 510 -69.12 -3.41 -43.33
C LEU A 510 -68.64 -4.21 -44.54
N ILE A 511 -67.69 -5.14 -44.35
CA ILE A 511 -67.23 -6.05 -45.41
C ILE A 511 -68.39 -6.91 -45.90
N GLY A 512 -69.19 -7.48 -44.99
CA GLY A 512 -70.35 -8.29 -45.35
C GLY A 512 -71.42 -7.51 -46.12
N VAL A 513 -71.74 -6.29 -45.70
CA VAL A 513 -72.65 -5.38 -46.42
C VAL A 513 -72.12 -5.07 -47.83
N ILE A 514 -70.81 -4.81 -47.99
CA ILE A 514 -70.19 -4.60 -49.31
C ILE A 514 -70.31 -5.86 -50.17
N LEU A 515 -70.02 -7.04 -49.62
CA LEU A 515 -70.13 -8.32 -50.34
C LEU A 515 -71.58 -8.60 -50.76
N ILE A 516 -72.55 -8.31 -49.89
CA ILE A 516 -73.99 -8.43 -50.21
C ILE A 516 -74.39 -7.43 -51.29
N ALA A 517 -73.88 -6.20 -51.26
CA ALA A 517 -74.12 -5.19 -52.29
C ALA A 517 -73.51 -5.59 -53.64
N VAL A 518 -72.29 -6.12 -53.65
CA VAL A 518 -71.61 -6.65 -54.84
C VAL A 518 -72.36 -7.87 -55.39
N PHE A 519 -72.76 -8.79 -54.52
CA PHE A 519 -73.58 -9.95 -54.88
C PHE A 519 -74.91 -9.51 -55.49
N TYR A 520 -75.59 -8.54 -54.88
CA TYR A 520 -76.83 -7.96 -55.40
C TYR A 520 -76.63 -7.32 -56.78
N MET A 521 -75.57 -6.53 -56.98
CA MET A 521 -75.27 -5.92 -58.28
C MET A 521 -74.94 -6.96 -59.36
N LEU A 522 -74.11 -7.94 -59.05
CA LEU A 522 -73.64 -8.95 -60.01
C LEU A 522 -74.70 -9.99 -60.38
N THR A 523 -75.61 -10.30 -59.46
CA THR A 523 -76.68 -11.29 -59.67
C THR A 523 -78.00 -10.61 -60.02
N TYR A 524 -78.75 -10.13 -59.03
CA TYR A 524 -80.07 -9.55 -59.21
C TYR A 524 -80.05 -8.32 -60.13
N GLY A 525 -79.16 -7.37 -59.91
CA GLY A 525 -79.03 -6.15 -60.71
C GLY A 525 -78.70 -6.45 -62.18
N ARG A 526 -77.74 -7.34 -62.43
CA ARG A 526 -77.33 -7.75 -63.77
C ARG A 526 -78.41 -8.58 -64.50
N LEU A 527 -79.04 -9.52 -63.81
CA LEU A 527 -80.09 -10.38 -64.36
C LEU A 527 -81.40 -9.61 -64.60
N SER A 528 -81.71 -8.63 -63.76
CA SER A 528 -82.83 -7.70 -63.92
C SER A 528 -82.61 -6.77 -65.12
N ARG A 529 -81.43 -6.13 -65.25
CA ARG A 529 -81.08 -5.29 -66.42
C ARG A 529 -81.10 -6.07 -67.74
N LYS A 530 -80.71 -7.35 -67.73
CA LYS A 530 -80.77 -8.23 -68.91
C LYS A 530 -82.16 -8.83 -69.18
N LYS A 531 -83.21 -8.41 -68.45
CA LYS A 531 -84.60 -8.94 -68.53
C LYS A 531 -84.71 -10.47 -68.38
N LYS A 532 -83.75 -11.10 -67.71
CA LYS A 532 -83.73 -12.56 -67.49
C LYS A 532 -84.48 -12.99 -66.23
N ILE A 533 -85.04 -12.03 -65.47
CA ILE A 533 -85.86 -12.28 -64.29
C ILE A 533 -87.33 -11.95 -64.61
N ARG A 534 -88.24 -12.88 -64.31
CA ARG A 534 -89.69 -12.67 -64.43
C ARG A 534 -90.18 -11.82 -63.26
N HIS A 535 -90.63 -10.60 -63.50
CA HIS A 535 -91.16 -9.70 -62.46
C HIS A 535 -92.52 -10.21 -61.94
N SER A 536 -92.48 -11.13 -60.97
CA SER A 536 -93.66 -11.63 -60.27
C SER A 536 -93.53 -11.39 -58.76
N LYS A 537 -94.67 -11.24 -58.08
CA LYS A 537 -94.72 -11.07 -56.62
C LYS A 537 -94.08 -12.25 -55.84
N ARG A 538 -93.92 -13.43 -56.45
CA ARG A 538 -93.26 -14.60 -55.82
C ARG A 538 -91.74 -14.52 -55.95
N VAL A 539 -91.23 -14.18 -57.13
CA VAL A 539 -89.78 -14.06 -57.39
C VAL A 539 -89.17 -12.89 -56.61
N LEU A 540 -89.88 -11.76 -56.53
CA LEU A 540 -89.45 -10.62 -55.71
C LEU A 540 -89.33 -11.01 -54.22
N ARG A 541 -90.32 -11.73 -53.68
CA ARG A 541 -90.28 -12.23 -52.30
C ARG A 541 -89.11 -13.19 -52.05
N ALA A 542 -88.82 -14.09 -52.99
CA ALA A 542 -87.68 -15.01 -52.87
C ALA A 542 -86.33 -14.28 -52.81
N TRP A 543 -86.13 -13.24 -53.63
CA TRP A 543 -84.93 -12.41 -53.58
C TRP A 543 -84.83 -11.59 -52.29
N ILE A 544 -85.95 -11.05 -51.80
CA ILE A 544 -86.00 -10.37 -50.49
C ILE A 544 -85.61 -11.35 -49.38
N TYR A 545 -86.16 -12.56 -49.35
CA TYR A 545 -85.80 -13.57 -48.34
C TYR A 545 -84.33 -14.00 -48.43
N LEU A 546 -83.77 -14.12 -49.64
CA LEU A 546 -82.36 -14.45 -49.82
C LEU A 546 -81.43 -13.33 -49.32
N ILE A 547 -81.76 -12.07 -49.59
CA ILE A 547 -81.00 -10.92 -49.06
C ILE A 547 -81.14 -10.85 -47.54
N ILE A 548 -82.34 -11.06 -46.98
CA ILE A 548 -82.54 -11.11 -45.52
C ILE A 548 -81.69 -12.24 -44.90
N LEU A 549 -81.66 -13.43 -45.51
CA LEU A 549 -80.83 -14.54 -45.04
C LEU A 549 -79.33 -14.19 -45.06
N LEU A 550 -78.85 -13.54 -46.11
CA LEU A 550 -77.45 -13.10 -46.21
C LEU A 550 -77.12 -12.04 -45.15
N VAL A 551 -78.02 -11.10 -44.88
CA VAL A 551 -77.85 -10.10 -43.80
C VAL A 551 -77.83 -10.77 -42.43
N ILE A 552 -78.69 -11.78 -42.19
CA ILE A 552 -78.65 -12.57 -40.94
C ILE A 552 -77.31 -13.29 -40.81
N LEU A 553 -76.79 -13.88 -41.88
CA LEU A 553 -75.51 -14.59 -41.88
C LEU A 553 -74.33 -13.64 -41.62
N ASP A 554 -74.38 -12.41 -42.17
CA ASP A 554 -73.42 -11.34 -41.89
C ASP A 554 -73.47 -10.88 -40.42
N LEU A 555 -74.68 -10.71 -39.85
CA LEU A 555 -74.85 -10.41 -38.43
C LEU A 555 -74.29 -11.53 -37.53
N VAL A 556 -74.48 -12.80 -37.90
CA VAL A 556 -73.89 -13.94 -37.19
C VAL A 556 -72.37 -13.87 -37.28
N TYR A 557 -71.80 -13.64 -38.46
CA TYR A 557 -70.36 -13.48 -38.64
C TYR A 557 -69.79 -12.34 -37.79
N ALA A 558 -70.39 -11.14 -37.84
CA ALA A 558 -69.99 -10.00 -37.03
C ALA A 558 -70.08 -10.28 -35.52
N SER A 559 -71.07 -11.05 -35.07
CA SER A 559 -71.21 -11.46 -33.66
C SER A 559 -70.12 -12.45 -33.23
N VAL A 560 -69.71 -13.36 -34.12
CA VAL A 560 -68.58 -14.27 -33.88
C VAL A 560 -67.26 -13.49 -33.84
N THR A 561 -67.06 -12.54 -34.77
CA THR A 561 -65.90 -11.63 -34.73
C THR A 561 -65.87 -10.84 -33.43
N PHE A 562 -67.00 -10.31 -32.97
CA PHE A 562 -67.10 -9.62 -31.68
C PHE A 562 -66.66 -10.53 -30.52
N ALA A 563 -67.19 -11.76 -30.45
CA ALA A 563 -66.85 -12.70 -29.40
C ALA A 563 -65.36 -13.09 -29.42
N VAL A 564 -64.79 -13.30 -30.61
CA VAL A 564 -63.36 -13.61 -30.78
C VAL A 564 -62.48 -12.41 -30.44
N ALA A 565 -62.82 -11.20 -30.88
CA ALA A 565 -62.08 -9.98 -30.56
C ALA A 565 -62.21 -9.60 -29.07
N ALA A 566 -63.37 -9.82 -28.45
CA ALA A 566 -63.57 -9.63 -27.02
C ALA A 566 -62.77 -10.66 -26.21
N SER A 567 -62.65 -11.90 -26.71
CA SER A 567 -61.76 -12.91 -26.11
C SER A 567 -60.27 -12.57 -26.31
N ALA A 568 -59.90 -11.97 -27.44
CA ALA A 568 -58.54 -11.49 -27.69
C ALA A 568 -58.14 -10.35 -26.74
N ASN A 569 -59.12 -9.57 -26.27
CA ASN A 569 -58.93 -8.55 -25.24
C ASN A 569 -58.79 -9.12 -23.82
N SER A 570 -59.23 -10.35 -23.57
CA SER A 570 -59.11 -11.00 -22.25
C SER A 570 -57.90 -11.94 -22.14
N PHE A 571 -57.50 -12.59 -23.24
CA PHE A 571 -56.31 -13.44 -23.31
C PHE A 571 -55.75 -13.47 -24.75
N MET A 572 -54.43 -13.31 -24.91
CA MET A 572 -53.74 -13.49 -26.18
C MET A 572 -52.50 -14.38 -25.97
N PRO A 573 -52.33 -15.46 -26.74
CA PRO A 573 -51.15 -16.32 -26.58
C PRO A 573 -49.88 -15.57 -26.97
N LEU A 574 -48.80 -15.79 -26.22
CA LEU A 574 -47.48 -15.17 -26.46
C LEU A 574 -46.97 -15.36 -27.89
N SER A 575 -47.30 -16.46 -28.55
CA SER A 575 -46.99 -16.73 -29.96
C SER A 575 -47.50 -15.63 -30.90
N SER A 576 -48.57 -14.93 -30.53
CA SER A 576 -49.09 -13.81 -31.30
C SER A 576 -48.23 -12.55 -31.15
N PHE A 577 -47.68 -12.32 -29.95
CA PHE A 577 -46.68 -11.28 -29.72
C PHE A 577 -45.37 -11.63 -30.41
N ALA A 578 -44.90 -12.89 -30.30
CA ALA A 578 -43.71 -13.39 -30.99
C ALA A 578 -43.81 -13.22 -32.52
N SER A 579 -44.96 -13.56 -33.10
CA SER A 579 -45.24 -13.34 -34.53
C SER A 579 -45.21 -11.85 -34.92
N ALA A 580 -45.79 -10.97 -34.09
CA ALA A 580 -45.71 -9.52 -34.29
C ALA A 580 -44.26 -8.99 -34.16
N LEU A 581 -43.51 -9.52 -33.21
CA LEU A 581 -42.09 -9.21 -33.00
C LEU A 581 -41.21 -9.64 -34.18
N LYS A 582 -41.48 -10.82 -34.74
CA LYS A 582 -40.79 -11.36 -35.91
C LYS A 582 -41.10 -10.56 -37.17
N SER A 583 -42.37 -10.19 -37.37
CA SER A 583 -42.84 -9.50 -38.57
C SER A 583 -42.57 -7.99 -38.60
N SER A 584 -42.53 -7.29 -37.46
CA SER A 584 -42.23 -5.86 -37.44
C SER A 584 -40.73 -5.58 -37.58
N ASN A 585 -40.37 -4.52 -38.31
CA ASN A 585 -38.99 -3.99 -38.34
C ASN A 585 -38.69 -3.08 -37.14
N THR A 586 -39.72 -2.56 -36.48
CA THR A 586 -39.61 -1.61 -35.37
C THR A 586 -40.17 -2.22 -34.09
N VAL A 587 -39.47 -2.03 -32.97
CA VAL A 587 -39.89 -2.55 -31.66
C VAL A 587 -39.74 -1.43 -30.64
N VAL A 588 -40.72 -1.26 -29.77
CA VAL A 588 -40.64 -0.27 -28.69
C VAL A 588 -40.17 -0.95 -27.41
N LEU A 589 -39.00 -0.55 -26.88
CA LEU A 589 -38.52 -0.97 -25.57
C LEU A 589 -38.77 0.15 -24.57
N ALA A 590 -39.56 -0.13 -23.55
CA ALA A 590 -40.01 0.83 -22.58
C ALA A 590 -39.66 0.46 -21.14
N ILE A 591 -39.23 1.44 -20.36
CA ILE A 591 -38.98 1.27 -18.92
C ILE A 591 -40.08 1.99 -18.15
N ALA A 592 -40.77 1.27 -17.26
CA ALA A 592 -41.80 1.83 -16.39
C ALA A 592 -41.18 2.38 -15.10
N VAL A 593 -41.42 3.66 -14.81
CA VAL A 593 -40.88 4.38 -13.63
C VAL A 593 -42.00 4.89 -12.71
N PRO A 594 -41.82 4.85 -11.37
CA PRO A 594 -42.85 5.27 -10.43
C PRO A 594 -43.11 6.78 -10.50
N LYS A 595 -44.38 7.16 -10.27
CA LYS A 595 -44.89 8.54 -10.32
C LYS A 595 -44.11 9.53 -9.44
N ALA A 596 -43.46 9.06 -8.38
CA ALA A 596 -42.72 9.89 -7.43
C ALA A 596 -41.39 10.46 -7.97
N ASN A 597 -40.83 9.88 -9.04
CA ASN A 597 -39.52 10.27 -9.56
C ASN A 597 -39.57 11.01 -10.92
N VAL A 598 -40.77 11.42 -11.37
CA VAL A 598 -40.94 12.18 -12.61
C VAL A 598 -41.65 13.50 -12.32
N SER A 599 -40.87 14.58 -12.16
CA SER A 599 -41.44 15.93 -12.09
C SER A 599 -41.81 16.39 -13.51
N ILE A 600 -43.11 16.41 -13.79
CA ILE A 600 -43.65 16.96 -15.05
C ILE A 600 -43.82 18.47 -14.85
N GLY A 601 -43.03 19.27 -15.57
CA GLY A 601 -43.13 20.73 -15.53
C GLY A 601 -44.40 21.26 -16.20
N SER A 602 -44.75 22.51 -15.90
CA SER A 602 -45.98 23.20 -16.35
C SER A 602 -46.10 23.44 -17.86
N THR A 603 -45.12 23.02 -18.65
CA THR A 603 -45.13 23.05 -20.14
C THR A 603 -45.53 21.72 -20.78
N GLY A 604 -45.90 20.71 -19.98
CA GLY A 604 -46.19 19.35 -20.50
C GLY A 604 -44.94 18.57 -20.91
N ILE A 605 -43.76 19.10 -20.62
CA ILE A 605 -42.46 18.47 -20.83
C ILE A 605 -41.96 17.98 -19.45
N PRO A 606 -41.62 16.70 -19.27
CA PRO A 606 -40.92 16.23 -18.09
C PRO A 606 -39.63 17.04 -17.93
N ASN A 607 -39.45 17.72 -16.80
CA ASN A 607 -38.22 18.48 -16.53
C ASN A 607 -37.13 17.49 -16.09
N LEU A 608 -36.62 16.72 -17.05
CA LEU A 608 -35.37 15.99 -16.93
C LEU A 608 -34.25 17.02 -17.08
N THR A 609 -33.76 17.55 -15.96
CA THR A 609 -32.66 18.51 -15.96
C THR A 609 -31.49 17.93 -16.75
N SER A 610 -30.93 18.78 -17.61
CA SER A 610 -30.01 18.52 -18.73
C SER A 610 -28.62 17.99 -18.37
N ASN A 611 -28.50 17.15 -17.33
CA ASN A 611 -27.29 16.41 -16.97
C ASN A 611 -27.47 14.88 -17.02
N SER A 612 -28.61 14.38 -17.49
CA SER A 612 -28.91 12.93 -17.61
C SER A 612 -29.25 12.47 -19.03
N ILE A 613 -29.00 13.31 -20.04
CA ILE A 613 -29.14 13.00 -21.47
C ILE A 613 -27.75 12.89 -22.10
N SER A 614 -26.96 11.93 -21.61
CA SER A 614 -25.85 11.34 -22.35
C SER A 614 -26.15 9.85 -22.38
N VAL A 615 -26.63 9.33 -23.52
CA VAL A 615 -26.79 7.89 -23.81
C VAL A 615 -27.22 7.07 -22.58
N PHE A 616 -28.52 7.02 -22.30
CA PHE A 616 -29.08 6.50 -21.04
C PHE A 616 -28.62 7.29 -19.81
N GLY A 617 -29.52 8.09 -19.22
CA GLY A 617 -29.46 8.34 -17.79
C GLY A 617 -29.64 7.01 -17.07
N ARG A 618 -28.55 6.27 -16.85
CA ARG A 618 -28.48 4.96 -16.17
C ARG A 618 -29.20 5.06 -14.82
N PRO A 619 -30.35 4.40 -14.61
CA PRO A 619 -30.77 4.04 -13.27
C PRO A 619 -29.76 2.99 -12.78
N THR A 620 -29.11 3.24 -11.65
CA THR A 620 -28.11 2.36 -11.02
C THR A 620 -28.72 1.10 -10.39
N SER A 621 -29.83 0.58 -10.92
CA SER A 621 -30.51 -0.61 -10.43
C SER A 621 -30.49 -1.74 -11.46
N LEU A 622 -30.54 -2.98 -10.94
CA LEU A 622 -30.45 -4.30 -11.60
C LEU A 622 -31.30 -4.53 -12.87
N SER A 623 -32.18 -3.59 -13.24
CA SER A 623 -33.05 -3.68 -14.42
C SER A 623 -32.37 -3.17 -15.72
N SER A 624 -31.24 -2.46 -15.60
CA SER A 624 -30.44 -2.01 -16.76
C SER A 624 -29.79 -3.18 -17.52
N GLU A 625 -29.26 -4.18 -16.81
CA GLU A 625 -28.62 -5.36 -17.44
C GLU A 625 -29.60 -6.21 -18.26
N CYS A 626 -30.85 -6.36 -17.77
CA CYS A 626 -31.89 -7.09 -18.48
C CYS A 626 -32.37 -6.31 -19.72
N ALA A 627 -32.56 -5.00 -19.61
CA ALA A 627 -32.90 -4.14 -20.74
C ALA A 627 -31.80 -4.13 -21.82
N ASP A 628 -30.53 -4.07 -21.41
CA ASP A 628 -29.38 -4.14 -22.32
C ASP A 628 -29.30 -5.51 -23.02
N SER A 629 -29.59 -6.59 -22.30
CA SER A 629 -29.64 -7.94 -22.88
C SER A 629 -30.79 -8.12 -23.87
N VAL A 630 -31.97 -7.53 -23.59
CA VAL A 630 -33.11 -7.49 -24.53
C VAL A 630 -32.75 -6.66 -25.76
N LEU A 631 -32.19 -5.46 -25.57
CA LEU A 631 -31.75 -4.56 -26.64
C LEU A 631 -30.71 -5.23 -27.55
N SER A 632 -29.74 -5.92 -26.95
CA SER A 632 -28.71 -6.69 -27.68
C SER A 632 -29.34 -7.77 -28.57
N ASN A 633 -30.28 -8.57 -28.04
CA ASN A 633 -30.97 -9.60 -28.81
C ASN A 633 -31.82 -9.01 -29.96
N LEU A 634 -32.52 -7.89 -29.73
CA LEU A 634 -33.31 -7.21 -30.76
C LEU A 634 -32.44 -6.63 -31.87
N THR A 635 -31.32 -6.00 -31.49
CA THR A 635 -30.36 -5.42 -32.44
C THR A 635 -29.66 -6.52 -33.25
N ALA A 636 -29.30 -7.64 -32.61
CA ALA A 636 -28.74 -8.81 -33.28
C ALA A 636 -29.73 -9.43 -34.29
N ALA A 637 -31.04 -9.29 -34.07
CA ALA A 637 -32.09 -9.67 -35.02
C ALA A 637 -32.46 -8.57 -36.02
N HIS A 638 -31.62 -7.53 -36.17
CA HIS A 638 -31.79 -6.40 -37.08
C HIS A 638 -33.10 -5.60 -36.91
N LYS A 639 -33.61 -5.50 -35.67
CA LYS A 639 -34.77 -4.67 -35.34
C LYS A 639 -34.34 -3.23 -35.04
N LEU A 640 -35.12 -2.25 -35.48
CA LEU A 640 -35.02 -0.85 -35.06
C LEU A 640 -35.70 -0.71 -33.70
N VAL A 641 -34.94 -0.38 -32.65
CA VAL A 641 -35.48 -0.28 -31.29
C VAL A 641 -35.74 1.18 -30.92
N ILE A 642 -37.00 1.50 -30.64
CA ILE A 642 -37.41 2.81 -30.13
C ILE A 642 -37.45 2.74 -28.60
N SER A 643 -36.61 3.53 -27.95
CA SER A 643 -36.56 3.61 -26.48
C SER A 643 -37.56 4.61 -25.94
N ALA A 644 -38.40 4.17 -24.99
CA ALA A 644 -39.43 4.99 -24.35
C ALA A 644 -39.41 4.89 -22.81
N LEU A 645 -39.85 5.95 -22.14
CA LEU A 645 -40.13 5.96 -20.70
C LEU A 645 -41.64 6.02 -20.50
N VAL A 646 -42.19 5.15 -19.65
CA VAL A 646 -43.64 5.06 -19.40
C VAL A 646 -43.94 5.30 -17.92
N SER A 647 -44.90 6.17 -17.62
CA SER A 647 -45.41 6.37 -16.26
C SER A 647 -46.89 6.74 -16.28
N ASN A 648 -47.73 5.92 -15.63
CA ASN A 648 -49.17 6.17 -15.43
C ASN A 648 -49.92 6.68 -16.69
N TYR A 649 -49.84 5.92 -17.79
CA TYR A 649 -50.45 6.25 -19.10
C TYR A 649 -49.91 7.52 -19.81
N SER A 650 -48.77 8.02 -19.36
CA SER A 650 -47.94 9.01 -20.05
C SER A 650 -46.66 8.34 -20.55
N CYS A 651 -46.13 8.77 -21.69
CA CYS A 651 -44.79 8.37 -22.11
C CYS A 651 -43.96 9.52 -22.67
N ALA A 652 -42.66 9.27 -22.80
CA ALA A 652 -41.70 10.10 -23.55
C ALA A 652 -40.86 9.18 -24.44
N ILE A 653 -40.74 9.53 -25.74
CA ILE A 653 -39.94 8.81 -26.75
C ILE A 653 -38.74 9.67 -27.15
N SER A 654 -37.58 9.04 -27.32
CA SER A 654 -36.31 9.74 -27.57
C SER A 654 -35.99 10.01 -29.04
N ASP A 655 -36.70 9.44 -30.02
CA ASP A 655 -36.15 9.35 -31.40
C ASP A 655 -37.15 9.54 -32.58
N ILE A 656 -38.17 10.40 -32.46
CA ILE A 656 -39.00 10.76 -33.63
C ILE A 656 -39.19 12.26 -33.74
N SER A 657 -38.22 12.96 -34.36
CA SER A 657 -38.32 14.32 -34.95
C SER A 657 -39.25 15.35 -34.25
N GLY A 658 -39.42 15.24 -32.93
CA GLY A 658 -40.51 15.85 -32.18
C GLY A 658 -40.72 15.10 -30.86
N ASN A 659 -40.38 15.76 -29.74
CA ASN A 659 -40.60 15.25 -28.38
C ASN A 659 -42.10 15.08 -28.13
N LEU A 660 -42.66 13.91 -28.43
CA LEU A 660 -44.01 13.53 -28.02
C LEU A 660 -43.96 13.10 -26.55
N SER A 661 -44.64 13.85 -25.70
CA SER A 661 -44.82 13.56 -24.26
C SER A 661 -46.30 13.40 -23.91
N GLY A 662 -46.60 12.81 -22.75
CA GLY A 662 -47.96 12.74 -22.23
C GLY A 662 -48.79 11.60 -22.85
N THR A 663 -50.11 11.78 -22.86
CA THR A 663 -51.07 10.81 -23.44
C THR A 663 -50.98 10.73 -24.96
N ALA A 664 -50.51 11.78 -25.64
CA ALA A 664 -50.30 11.79 -27.09
C ALA A 664 -49.20 10.80 -27.52
N CYS A 665 -48.10 10.75 -26.76
CA CYS A 665 -47.05 9.74 -26.93
C CYS A 665 -47.64 8.33 -26.79
N TYR A 666 -48.43 8.08 -25.74
CA TYR A 666 -48.94 6.74 -25.45
C TYR A 666 -49.97 6.30 -26.50
N ASN A 667 -50.80 7.23 -26.98
CA ASN A 667 -51.71 7.02 -28.09
C ASN A 667 -50.97 6.69 -29.41
N LYS A 668 -49.83 7.34 -29.68
CA LYS A 668 -49.00 7.02 -30.86
C LYS A 668 -48.39 5.62 -30.74
N MET A 669 -47.91 5.24 -29.56
CA MET A 669 -47.37 3.90 -29.30
C MET A 669 -48.44 2.82 -29.48
N LEU A 670 -49.65 3.02 -28.95
CA LEU A 670 -50.77 2.11 -29.15
C LEU A 670 -51.25 2.02 -30.62
N ALA A 671 -51.12 3.10 -31.40
CA ALA A 671 -51.57 3.15 -32.79
C ALA A 671 -50.56 2.58 -33.80
N SER A 672 -49.27 2.52 -33.43
CA SER A 672 -48.18 2.08 -34.31
C SER A 672 -48.29 0.63 -34.78
N ASN A 673 -49.09 -0.19 -34.08
CA ASN A 673 -49.14 -1.66 -34.24
C ASN A 673 -47.77 -2.34 -34.02
N ASP A 674 -46.75 -1.58 -33.59
CA ASP A 674 -45.43 -2.10 -33.27
C ASP A 674 -45.47 -2.87 -31.95
N PRO A 675 -44.76 -4.01 -31.86
CA PRO A 675 -44.60 -4.76 -30.63
C PRO A 675 -43.87 -3.91 -29.59
N MET A 676 -44.40 -3.90 -28.37
CA MET A 676 -43.84 -3.15 -27.25
C MET A 676 -43.46 -4.08 -26.10
N ILE A 677 -42.27 -3.87 -25.52
CA ILE A 677 -41.78 -4.56 -24.33
C ILE A 677 -41.66 -3.53 -23.21
N ILE A 678 -42.40 -3.71 -22.12
CA ILE A 678 -42.34 -2.86 -20.93
C ILE A 678 -41.69 -3.63 -19.78
N ILE A 679 -40.56 -3.09 -19.30
CA ILE A 679 -39.90 -3.55 -18.07
C ILE A 679 -40.37 -2.65 -16.93
N ASN A 680 -41.13 -3.22 -15.99
CA ASN A 680 -41.68 -2.49 -14.86
C ASN A 680 -40.81 -2.68 -13.60
N GLN A 681 -40.20 -1.59 -13.15
CA GLN A 681 -39.27 -1.55 -12.02
C GLN A 681 -39.94 -1.42 -10.65
N THR A 682 -41.27 -1.36 -10.57
CA THR A 682 -41.99 -0.96 -9.35
C THR A 682 -42.92 -2.03 -8.80
N SER A 683 -42.92 -3.24 -9.37
CA SER A 683 -43.79 -4.30 -8.89
C SER A 683 -43.05 -5.24 -7.95
N ASN A 684 -43.56 -5.41 -6.73
CA ASN A 684 -43.16 -6.49 -5.84
C ASN A 684 -43.66 -7.87 -6.32
N SER A 685 -44.43 -7.93 -7.41
CA SER A 685 -44.86 -9.17 -8.04
C SER A 685 -43.93 -9.59 -9.17
N SER A 686 -43.36 -10.80 -9.06
CA SER A 686 -42.67 -11.47 -10.17
C SER A 686 -43.70 -11.97 -11.18
N SER A 687 -43.81 -11.30 -12.32
CA SER A 687 -44.76 -11.69 -13.36
C SER A 687 -44.31 -11.25 -14.74
N ILE A 688 -44.48 -12.13 -15.72
CA ILE A 688 -44.57 -11.76 -17.13
C ILE A 688 -46.05 -11.84 -17.49
N SER A 689 -46.59 -10.72 -17.96
CA SER A 689 -47.97 -10.63 -18.41
C SER A 689 -47.99 -9.87 -19.73
N TYR A 690 -48.99 -10.08 -20.56
CA TYR A 690 -49.19 -9.28 -21.74
C TYR A 690 -50.49 -8.50 -21.57
N LYS A 691 -50.53 -7.27 -22.07
CA LYS A 691 -51.71 -6.39 -22.06
C LYS A 691 -51.75 -5.58 -23.35
N GLY A 692 -52.86 -4.90 -23.60
CA GLY A 692 -53.00 -3.97 -24.73
C GLY A 692 -53.91 -4.46 -25.84
N LEU A 693 -54.25 -3.52 -26.73
CA LEU A 693 -55.09 -3.71 -27.92
C LEU A 693 -54.56 -4.85 -28.78
N TYR A 694 -55.20 -6.02 -28.72
CA TYR A 694 -54.73 -7.25 -29.36
C TYR A 694 -53.30 -7.67 -28.97
N GLY A 695 -52.92 -7.56 -27.68
CA GLY A 695 -51.70 -8.17 -27.12
C GLY A 695 -50.38 -7.76 -27.80
N THR A 696 -50.25 -6.51 -28.23
CA THR A 696 -48.99 -5.94 -28.74
C THR A 696 -47.99 -5.58 -27.65
N VAL A 697 -48.38 -5.62 -26.37
CA VAL A 697 -47.52 -5.21 -25.26
C VAL A 697 -47.20 -6.38 -24.32
N LEU A 698 -45.91 -6.67 -24.18
CA LEU A 698 -45.38 -7.58 -23.18
C LEU A 698 -44.90 -6.78 -21.97
N TYR A 699 -45.48 -7.03 -20.80
CA TYR A 699 -45.08 -6.47 -19.51
C TYR A 699 -44.31 -7.50 -18.70
N ALA A 700 -43.16 -7.13 -18.17
CA ALA A 700 -42.39 -7.96 -17.26
C ALA A 700 -42.01 -7.18 -16.00
N SER A 701 -42.08 -7.82 -14.83
CA SER A 701 -41.74 -7.23 -13.54
C SER A 701 -41.17 -8.25 -12.56
N GLY A 702 -40.37 -7.81 -11.59
CA GLY A 702 -39.70 -8.66 -10.60
C GLY A 702 -38.57 -9.51 -11.20
N GLU A 703 -38.30 -10.68 -10.62
CA GLU A 703 -37.19 -11.58 -11.01
C GLU A 703 -37.09 -11.88 -12.53
N PRO A 704 -38.20 -12.06 -13.29
CA PRO A 704 -38.12 -12.27 -14.74
C PRO A 704 -37.61 -11.06 -15.54
N ALA A 705 -37.57 -9.87 -14.95
CA ALA A 705 -37.24 -8.60 -15.59
C ALA A 705 -36.03 -7.88 -14.93
N GLU A 706 -35.34 -8.55 -14.00
CA GLU A 706 -34.26 -7.98 -13.19
C GLU A 706 -33.04 -8.92 -13.11
N GLY A 707 -31.83 -8.32 -13.08
CA GLY A 707 -30.57 -8.98 -12.77
C GLY A 707 -30.13 -10.08 -13.77
N ASN A 708 -29.22 -10.94 -13.29
CA ASN A 708 -28.60 -12.03 -14.06
C ASN A 708 -29.56 -13.14 -14.50
N SER A 709 -30.78 -13.20 -13.94
CA SER A 709 -31.80 -14.20 -14.28
C SER A 709 -32.69 -13.81 -15.46
N CYS A 710 -32.63 -12.56 -15.95
CA CYS A 710 -33.48 -11.96 -17.00
C CYS A 710 -34.14 -12.93 -18.00
N TYR A 711 -35.19 -13.64 -17.58
CA TYR A 711 -35.88 -14.63 -18.41
C TYR A 711 -36.58 -13.95 -19.59
N LEU A 712 -36.96 -12.67 -19.44
CA LEU A 712 -37.47 -11.84 -20.53
C LEU A 712 -36.53 -11.78 -21.73
N SER A 713 -35.22 -11.61 -21.51
CA SER A 713 -34.23 -11.59 -22.60
C SER A 713 -34.19 -12.93 -23.34
N GLY A 714 -34.24 -14.03 -22.59
CA GLY A 714 -34.35 -15.38 -23.14
C GLY A 714 -35.63 -15.58 -23.96
N ILE A 715 -36.78 -15.16 -23.46
CA ILE A 715 -38.07 -15.26 -24.15
C ILE A 715 -38.07 -14.44 -25.44
N VAL A 716 -37.52 -13.22 -25.42
CA VAL A 716 -37.38 -12.37 -26.62
C VAL A 716 -36.49 -13.05 -27.65
N LYS A 717 -35.34 -13.58 -27.24
CA LYS A 717 -34.43 -14.32 -28.12
C LYS A 717 -35.11 -15.54 -28.74
N TYR A 718 -35.79 -16.33 -27.93
CA TYR A 718 -36.51 -17.53 -28.38
C TYR A 718 -37.64 -17.17 -29.36
N SER A 719 -38.37 -16.07 -29.09
CA SER A 719 -39.44 -15.54 -29.96
C SER A 719 -38.96 -15.05 -31.32
N LEU A 720 -37.68 -14.65 -31.45
CA LEU A 720 -37.08 -14.21 -32.70
C LEU A 720 -36.54 -15.38 -33.52
N GLN A 721 -36.15 -16.48 -32.86
CA GLN A 721 -35.55 -17.66 -33.48
C GLN A 721 -36.61 -18.64 -34.00
N ASN A 722 -37.69 -18.83 -33.25
CA ASN A 722 -38.85 -19.63 -33.65
C ASN A 722 -39.92 -18.78 -34.32
#